data_AF-A0A960CW06-F1
#
_entry.id   AF-A0A960CW06-F1
#
_cell.length_a   1.000
_cell.length_b   1.000
_cell.length_c   1.000
_cell.angle_alpha   90.00
_cell.angle_beta   90.00
_cell.angle_gamma   90.00
#
_symmetry.space_group_name_H-M   'P 1'
#
loop_
_entity.id
_entity.type
_entity.pdbx_description
1 polymer ?
#
loop_
_entity_poly.entity_id
_entity_poly.type
_entity_poly.pdbx_seq_one_letter_code
_entity_poly.pdbx_strand_id
1 'polypeptide(L)'
;MTTTPEVQPVSQEEAIASLGRYGYGWADSDVAGASAQRGLSEAVVRDISAKKNEPEWMLDIRLRALRTFDKKPMPNWGSNLEGIDFDNIKYFVRSTEKQAASWEDLPEDIRNTYDRLGIPEAEKQRLVSGVAAQYECLAGDTLVWTANRGQVPIKEIGYGDRVFAYDEDAERFVVAPVKAAAQTDTRQTYAVRTTRRSLRATDNHPMLVLRDERKPGQQRARYRRRWVTVGEIRPGDFIAAPRQIPEFGVAAQLPTLTGLQTPAASTVDLMWLLGIYIGDGNLHLSHRTYRVQFAIPATDVELRAELIRVVEDLFGLRCIQADDYRVVVNSKALTEWIVELGFNGLSLTKRVPDWVYALPIDQRLAFLGGWVDADGYVQPERSGSIMLTSANEPLIRQARELAELSGLRAVGPWSFTQPYRHAPERVQTAWRLGITGEFEKLGCRNPKRTARFGRRRYAHSSNGAHGTTIRAHCNDWLGFERVKSVQPYAVEPVYDIEVDGPHNFVAEGLVAHNSEVVYHQIREDLEAQGVIFLDTDTALKEHPEIFKQYFGTVIPAGDNKFSALNTAVWSGGSFIYVPSGVHVDIPLQAYFRINTENMGQFERTLIIADEGSYVHYVEGCLPAGELVTMADGDLRPIESVRVGDRVLSHDGRSHRVTAVQMRDLNGELFTFTPMSPANAFSVTAEHPLLVVPRSEVLVKRQPRNGWQPEVDSARLKVAEPRWVAAKDVAEGDFLVYPKPKPLPHKTVLPLEFARLAGYYLAEGHATLTNGCESLVFSFHSDEFDYVEDVRQACKSLYDASGSVLIEEHKHSARVLVYTKAGYAAMRAHVGFGSSTKKLSETVMRQDEVFLRELVDAYVNGDGNIIRRGGAEWKRVHTTSRVWAFQLQSILARLGHYATVELRRAAGPGVIMGRDVLRKDIYQVQWTEGGSGPKQARDCGDYFAVPVKKRTVREAHEQVFNLDVEYPDSYLAYGFAVHNCTAPIYKSDSLHSAVVEIIVKPGARVRYTTIQNWSNNVYNLVTKRARAEAGATMEWIDGNIGSKVTMKYPAVWMTGEHAKGEVLSVAFAGEGQHQDTGAKMLHLAPNTSSNIVSKSVARAGGRASYRGLVQVNKGAHGSRSSVKCDALLVDTISRSDTYPYVDIREDDVTMGHEATVSKVSADQLFYLMSRGMTEDEAMAMVVRGFVEPIAKELPMEYALELNRLIELQMEGAVG
;
A
#
# COMPACT_ATOMS: atom_id res chain seq x y z
N MET A 1 74.28 -12.93 -20.06
CA MET A 1 73.79 -13.29 -21.41
C MET A 1 72.51 -14.08 -21.26
N THR A 2 71.41 -13.61 -21.85
CA THR A 2 70.37 -14.40 -22.56
C THR A 2 69.38 -13.40 -23.15
N THR A 3 68.91 -13.65 -24.36
CA THR A 3 68.10 -12.72 -25.15
C THR A 3 66.63 -12.75 -24.79
N THR A 4 65.99 -11.58 -24.74
CA THR A 4 64.54 -11.45 -24.86
C THR A 4 64.10 -11.99 -26.23
N PRO A 5 63.10 -12.90 -26.31
CA PRO A 5 62.43 -13.20 -27.56
C PRO A 5 61.36 -12.14 -27.85
N GLU A 6 61.19 -11.76 -29.11
CA GLU A 6 60.09 -10.88 -29.53
C GLU A 6 58.75 -11.64 -29.48
N VAL A 7 57.71 -11.01 -28.96
CA VAL A 7 56.34 -11.51 -29.02
C VAL A 7 55.66 -10.86 -30.22
N GLN A 8 55.26 -11.67 -31.21
CA GLN A 8 54.50 -11.17 -32.35
C GLN A 8 53.10 -10.70 -31.89
N PRO A 9 52.56 -9.60 -32.47
CA PRO A 9 51.22 -9.15 -32.14
C PRO A 9 50.18 -10.15 -32.65
N VAL A 10 49.38 -10.68 -31.74
CA VAL A 10 48.20 -11.51 -32.05
C VAL A 10 47.20 -10.68 -32.85
N SER A 11 46.53 -11.29 -33.83
CA SER A 11 45.54 -10.56 -34.63
C SER A 11 44.35 -10.09 -33.79
N GLN A 12 43.71 -9.00 -34.20
CA GLN A 12 42.58 -8.43 -33.44
C GLN A 12 41.39 -9.41 -33.36
N GLU A 13 41.19 -10.25 -34.38
CA GLU A 13 40.17 -11.29 -34.40
C GLU A 13 40.49 -12.45 -33.45
N GLU A 14 41.74 -12.90 -33.37
CA GLU A 14 42.16 -13.93 -32.41
C GLU A 14 42.09 -13.42 -30.96
N ALA A 15 42.44 -12.16 -30.72
CA ALA A 15 42.28 -11.52 -29.41
C ALA A 15 40.80 -11.51 -28.97
N ILE A 16 39.88 -11.12 -29.87
CA ILE A 16 38.43 -11.15 -29.63
C ILE A 16 37.93 -12.58 -29.41
N ALA A 17 38.38 -13.55 -30.21
CA ALA A 17 38.02 -14.96 -30.05
C ALA A 17 38.51 -15.55 -28.71
N SER A 18 39.69 -15.14 -28.22
CA SER A 18 40.28 -15.62 -26.97
C SER A 18 39.50 -15.21 -25.71
N LEU A 19 38.81 -14.07 -25.76
CA LEU A 19 37.92 -13.61 -24.68
C LEU A 19 36.62 -14.43 -24.58
N GLY A 20 36.33 -15.29 -25.57
CA GLY A 20 35.04 -15.96 -25.71
C GLY A 20 34.82 -17.24 -24.89
N ARG A 21 35.79 -17.75 -24.11
CA ARG A 21 35.64 -19.04 -23.38
C ARG A 21 36.32 -19.12 -22.00
N TYR A 22 35.58 -19.80 -21.10
CA TYR A 22 35.88 -20.20 -19.72
C TYR A 22 35.88 -19.12 -18.62
N GLY A 23 35.23 -19.34 -17.47
CA GLY A 23 34.31 -20.45 -17.20
C GLY A 23 33.92 -20.70 -15.74
N TYR A 24 32.70 -20.31 -15.36
CA TYR A 24 31.85 -20.99 -14.36
C TYR A 24 30.40 -20.79 -14.79
N GLY A 25 29.84 -21.76 -15.50
CA GLY A 25 28.56 -21.59 -16.19
C GLY A 25 27.36 -22.07 -15.37
N TRP A 26 26.41 -21.17 -15.17
CA TRP A 26 25.01 -21.49 -15.43
C TRP A 26 24.58 -20.59 -16.59
N ALA A 27 24.24 -21.20 -17.73
CA ALA A 27 23.59 -20.48 -18.80
C ALA A 27 22.09 -20.67 -18.59
N ASP A 28 21.40 -19.65 -18.08
CA ASP A 28 19.95 -19.58 -18.22
C ASP A 28 19.66 -19.61 -19.72
N SER A 29 18.87 -20.60 -20.14
CA SER A 29 18.61 -20.84 -21.55
C SER A 29 17.70 -19.72 -22.08
N ASP A 30 18.24 -18.89 -22.97
CA ASP A 30 17.49 -17.85 -23.69
C ASP A 30 16.56 -18.46 -24.77
N VAL A 31 15.67 -19.36 -24.36
CA VAL A 31 14.74 -20.08 -25.26
C VAL A 31 13.81 -19.10 -25.98
N ALA A 32 13.47 -17.98 -25.34
CA ALA A 32 12.67 -16.92 -25.95
C ALA A 32 13.49 -16.07 -26.94
N GLY A 33 14.57 -15.43 -26.49
CA GLY A 33 15.34 -14.43 -27.24
C GLY A 33 16.26 -15.01 -28.32
N ALA A 34 16.74 -16.25 -28.16
CA ALA A 34 17.49 -16.97 -29.19
C ALA A 34 16.59 -17.61 -30.26
N SER A 35 15.28 -17.72 -30.01
CA SER A 35 14.29 -18.14 -31.02
C SER A 35 13.80 -16.99 -31.92
N ALA A 36 14.10 -15.74 -31.55
CA ALA A 36 13.65 -14.55 -32.28
C ALA A 36 14.51 -14.32 -33.54
N GLN A 37 13.90 -14.53 -34.71
CA GLN A 37 14.53 -14.25 -36.00
C GLN A 37 14.81 -12.74 -36.14
N ARG A 38 15.99 -12.38 -36.67
CA ARG A 38 16.31 -11.02 -37.11
C ARG A 38 15.84 -10.79 -38.54
N GLY A 39 15.58 -9.52 -38.87
CA GLY A 39 15.18 -9.08 -40.19
C GLY A 39 13.69 -9.32 -40.47
N LEU A 40 13.19 -8.64 -41.49
CA LEU A 40 11.77 -8.64 -41.82
C LEU A 40 11.47 -9.66 -42.94
N SER A 41 10.60 -10.63 -42.67
CA SER A 41 10.21 -11.64 -43.68
C SER A 41 8.77 -12.13 -43.52
N GLU A 42 8.25 -12.79 -44.55
CA GLU A 42 6.93 -13.45 -44.49
C GLU A 42 6.89 -14.57 -43.42
N ALA A 43 8.03 -15.25 -43.17
CA ALA A 43 8.13 -16.24 -42.10
C ALA A 43 7.95 -15.59 -40.72
N VAL A 44 8.63 -14.46 -40.47
CA VAL A 44 8.49 -13.68 -39.23
C VAL A 44 7.05 -13.20 -39.05
N VAL A 45 6.43 -12.63 -40.10
CA VAL A 45 5.04 -12.15 -40.02
C VAL A 45 4.03 -13.26 -39.72
N ARG A 46 4.22 -14.45 -40.29
CA ARG A 46 3.39 -15.63 -39.99
C ARG A 46 3.63 -16.16 -38.58
N ASP A 47 4.87 -16.19 -38.11
CA ASP A 47 5.25 -16.59 -36.75
C ASP A 47 4.65 -15.66 -35.68
N ILE A 48 4.68 -14.34 -35.89
CA ILE A 48 4.02 -13.34 -35.01
C ILE A 48 2.53 -13.66 -34.87
N SER A 49 1.83 -13.79 -36.00
CA SER A 49 0.38 -13.99 -36.02
C SER A 49 -0.04 -15.32 -35.39
N ALA A 50 0.73 -16.38 -35.64
CA ALA A 50 0.54 -17.69 -35.01
C ALA A 50 0.81 -17.65 -33.49
N LYS A 51 1.90 -16.99 -33.04
CA LYS A 51 2.22 -16.83 -31.61
C LYS A 51 1.21 -15.99 -30.84
N LYS A 52 0.60 -14.99 -31.49
CA LYS A 52 -0.48 -14.15 -30.94
C LYS A 52 -1.87 -14.82 -30.97
N ASN A 53 -2.03 -15.91 -31.73
CA ASN A 53 -3.31 -16.58 -32.00
C ASN A 53 -4.34 -15.60 -32.60
N GLU A 54 -3.96 -14.93 -33.67
CA GLU A 54 -4.80 -13.96 -34.39
C GLU A 54 -5.78 -14.63 -35.36
N PRO A 55 -6.92 -13.99 -35.70
CA PRO A 55 -7.79 -14.45 -36.77
C PRO A 55 -7.16 -14.24 -38.16
N GLU A 56 -7.46 -15.14 -39.10
CA GLU A 56 -6.87 -15.18 -40.45
C GLU A 56 -6.92 -13.84 -41.22
N TRP A 57 -7.99 -13.06 -41.05
CA TRP A 57 -8.12 -11.73 -41.68
C TRP A 57 -7.06 -10.72 -41.21
N MET A 58 -6.54 -10.87 -39.99
CA MET A 58 -5.46 -10.03 -39.45
C MET A 58 -4.11 -10.46 -40.04
N LEU A 59 -3.84 -11.76 -40.15
CA LEU A 59 -2.68 -12.28 -40.87
C LEU A 59 -2.64 -11.77 -42.32
N ASP A 60 -3.78 -11.80 -43.00
CA ASP A 60 -3.93 -11.27 -44.37
C ASP A 60 -3.68 -9.75 -44.45
N ILE A 61 -3.97 -8.99 -43.40
CA ILE A 61 -3.57 -7.57 -43.29
C ILE A 61 -2.06 -7.47 -43.11
N ARG A 62 -1.46 -8.19 -42.15
CA ARG A 62 0.00 -8.17 -41.90
C ARG A 62 0.81 -8.53 -43.16
N LEU A 63 0.38 -9.57 -43.90
CA LEU A 63 1.02 -10.01 -45.15
C LEU A 63 0.83 -9.04 -46.33
N ARG A 64 -0.24 -8.25 -46.36
CA ARG A 64 -0.40 -7.15 -47.33
C ARG A 64 0.42 -5.92 -46.93
N ALA A 65 0.57 -5.67 -45.63
CA ALA A 65 1.39 -4.61 -45.09
C ALA A 65 2.89 -4.83 -45.39
N LEU A 66 3.41 -6.05 -45.19
CA LEU A 66 4.77 -6.44 -45.59
C LEU A 66 5.03 -6.15 -47.08
N ARG A 67 4.20 -6.72 -47.97
CA ARG A 67 4.27 -6.49 -49.43
C ARG A 67 4.07 -5.03 -49.86
N THR A 68 3.68 -4.14 -48.93
CA THR A 68 3.57 -2.69 -49.13
C THR A 68 4.79 -1.95 -48.58
N PHE A 69 5.38 -2.42 -47.48
CA PHE A 69 6.66 -1.96 -46.97
C PHE A 69 7.77 -2.16 -48.01
N ASP A 70 7.85 -3.35 -48.63
CA ASP A 70 8.87 -3.70 -49.62
C ASP A 70 8.81 -2.79 -50.86
N LYS A 71 7.60 -2.44 -51.30
CA LYS A 71 7.33 -1.64 -52.50
C LYS A 71 7.47 -0.14 -52.29
N LYS A 72 7.36 0.37 -51.06
CA LYS A 72 7.52 1.80 -50.77
C LYS A 72 9.02 2.13 -50.63
N PRO A 73 9.56 3.10 -51.38
CA PRO A 73 10.92 3.59 -51.14
C PRO A 73 11.02 4.27 -49.77
N MET A 74 12.24 4.41 -49.26
CA MET A 74 12.51 5.27 -48.10
C MET A 74 12.12 6.73 -48.42
N PRO A 75 11.58 7.51 -47.45
CA PRO A 75 11.32 8.93 -47.67
C PRO A 75 12.61 9.68 -48.00
N ASN A 76 12.56 10.51 -49.04
CA ASN A 76 13.63 11.43 -49.45
C ASN A 76 13.39 12.87 -48.94
N TRP A 77 12.60 13.01 -47.87
CA TRP A 77 12.20 14.28 -47.28
C TRP A 77 12.06 14.13 -45.76
N GLY A 78 12.30 15.23 -45.03
CA GLY A 78 12.38 15.23 -43.56
C GLY A 78 13.84 15.13 -43.08
N SER A 79 14.08 14.26 -42.09
CA SER A 79 15.40 13.93 -41.56
C SER A 79 16.12 12.85 -42.40
N ASN A 80 17.43 12.66 -42.20
CA ASN A 80 18.13 11.54 -42.84
C ASN A 80 17.81 10.21 -42.14
N LEU A 81 17.41 9.20 -42.92
CA LEU A 81 17.03 7.85 -42.50
C LEU A 81 17.92 6.75 -43.09
N GLU A 82 19.00 7.09 -43.79
CA GLU A 82 19.93 6.15 -44.45
C GLU A 82 20.65 5.20 -43.47
N GLY A 83 20.73 5.55 -42.18
CA GLY A 83 21.37 4.74 -41.14
C GLY A 83 20.52 3.59 -40.58
N ILE A 84 19.30 3.37 -41.05
CA ILE A 84 18.40 2.34 -40.51
C ILE A 84 18.63 0.99 -41.21
N ASP A 85 19.35 0.10 -40.54
CA ASP A 85 19.52 -1.31 -40.91
C ASP A 85 18.29 -2.13 -40.43
N PHE A 86 17.42 -2.50 -41.36
CA PHE A 86 16.21 -3.28 -41.07
C PHE A 86 16.47 -4.79 -40.91
N ASP A 87 17.55 -5.34 -41.48
CA ASP A 87 17.84 -6.77 -41.46
C ASP A 87 18.43 -7.22 -40.10
N ASN A 88 19.00 -6.28 -39.36
CA ASN A 88 19.56 -6.48 -38.03
C ASN A 88 18.53 -6.31 -36.89
N ILE A 89 17.33 -5.79 -37.20
CA ILE A 89 16.27 -5.54 -36.21
C ILE A 89 15.59 -6.84 -35.76
N LYS A 90 15.33 -6.98 -34.46
CA LYS A 90 14.41 -7.96 -33.86
C LYS A 90 12.99 -7.38 -33.85
N TYR A 91 12.03 -8.12 -34.43
CA TYR A 91 10.67 -7.62 -34.66
C TYR A 91 9.60 -8.10 -33.66
N PHE A 92 9.82 -9.23 -32.97
CA PHE A 92 8.86 -9.77 -32.00
C PHE A 92 9.51 -10.76 -31.02
N VAL A 93 9.07 -10.73 -29.76
CA VAL A 93 9.37 -11.71 -28.72
C VAL A 93 8.07 -11.99 -27.95
N ARG A 94 7.83 -13.24 -27.56
CA ARG A 94 6.59 -13.66 -26.89
C ARG A 94 6.77 -13.70 -25.37
N SER A 95 5.87 -13.05 -24.62
CA SER A 95 5.62 -13.39 -23.23
C SER A 95 4.70 -14.62 -23.15
N THR A 96 4.99 -15.57 -22.27
CA THR A 96 4.32 -16.88 -22.19
C THR A 96 3.47 -17.00 -20.94
N GLU A 97 2.15 -16.82 -21.07
CA GLU A 97 1.10 -17.64 -20.46
C GLU A 97 -0.29 -17.17 -20.95
N LYS A 98 -1.36 -17.84 -20.50
CA LYS A 98 -2.77 -17.42 -20.66
C LYS A 98 -3.42 -17.42 -19.27
N GLN A 99 -4.30 -16.46 -19.00
CA GLN A 99 -5.17 -16.53 -17.82
C GLN A 99 -6.16 -17.70 -17.95
N ALA A 100 -6.49 -18.31 -16.81
CA ALA A 100 -7.48 -19.38 -16.68
C ALA A 100 -8.70 -18.84 -15.90
N ALA A 101 -9.91 -19.15 -16.37
CA ALA A 101 -11.16 -18.62 -15.79
C ALA A 101 -11.67 -19.46 -14.59
N SER A 102 -11.27 -20.72 -14.50
CA SER A 102 -11.57 -21.61 -13.37
C SER A 102 -10.37 -22.47 -12.98
N TRP A 103 -10.45 -23.11 -11.81
CA TRP A 103 -9.47 -24.11 -11.38
C TRP A 103 -9.35 -25.30 -12.36
N GLU A 104 -10.43 -25.63 -13.08
CA GLU A 104 -10.48 -26.75 -14.01
C GLU A 104 -9.85 -26.44 -15.38
N ASP A 105 -9.62 -25.16 -15.69
CA ASP A 105 -8.97 -24.69 -16.92
C ASP A 105 -7.44 -24.59 -16.82
N LEU A 106 -6.88 -24.64 -15.59
CA LEU A 106 -5.43 -24.55 -15.38
C LEU A 106 -4.67 -25.74 -16.02
N PRO A 107 -3.48 -25.53 -16.60
CA PRO A 107 -2.64 -26.62 -17.10
C PRO A 107 -2.42 -27.75 -16.05
N GLU A 108 -2.37 -28.99 -16.54
CA GLU A 108 -2.37 -30.19 -15.68
C GLU A 108 -1.10 -30.31 -14.82
N ASP A 109 0.04 -29.84 -15.33
CA ASP A 109 1.32 -29.70 -14.64
C ASP A 109 1.27 -28.64 -13.52
N ILE A 110 0.59 -27.52 -13.75
CA ILE A 110 0.37 -26.46 -12.75
C ILE A 110 -0.57 -26.95 -11.64
N ARG A 111 -1.70 -27.59 -11.98
CA ARG A 111 -2.61 -28.22 -10.99
C ARG A 111 -1.89 -29.26 -10.13
N ASN A 112 -1.19 -30.21 -10.76
CA ASN A 112 -0.42 -31.23 -10.04
C ASN A 112 0.68 -30.64 -9.16
N THR A 113 1.18 -29.44 -9.47
CA THR A 113 2.16 -28.73 -8.62
C THR A 113 1.47 -28.10 -7.40
N TYR A 114 0.32 -27.46 -7.55
CA TYR A 114 -0.39 -26.85 -6.42
C TYR A 114 -1.05 -27.86 -5.47
N ASP A 115 -1.66 -28.94 -5.98
CA ASP A 115 -2.23 -29.98 -5.10
C ASP A 115 -1.12 -30.76 -4.36
N ARG A 116 0.11 -30.81 -4.89
CA ARG A 116 1.31 -31.28 -4.17
C ARG A 116 1.83 -30.31 -3.10
N LEU A 117 1.47 -29.03 -3.17
CA LEU A 117 1.86 -28.01 -2.19
C LEU A 117 0.83 -27.87 -1.04
N GLY A 118 -0.34 -28.52 -1.14
CA GLY A 118 -1.28 -28.66 -0.02
C GLY A 118 -2.04 -27.38 0.34
N ILE A 119 -2.32 -26.52 -0.63
CA ILE A 119 -3.02 -25.23 -0.44
C ILE A 119 -4.51 -25.47 -0.16
N PRO A 120 -5.11 -24.86 0.88
CA PRO A 120 -6.53 -25.01 1.20
C PRO A 120 -7.49 -24.51 0.10
N GLU A 121 -8.58 -25.23 -0.12
CA GLU A 121 -9.57 -24.98 -1.19
C GLU A 121 -10.18 -23.57 -1.20
N ALA A 122 -10.21 -22.89 -0.03
CA ALA A 122 -10.70 -21.53 0.08
C ALA A 122 -9.77 -20.47 -0.56
N GLU A 123 -8.46 -20.72 -0.65
CA GLU A 123 -7.53 -19.82 -1.33
C GLU A 123 -7.60 -19.99 -2.85
N LYS A 124 -7.86 -21.22 -3.34
CA LYS A 124 -8.07 -21.51 -4.77
C LYS A 124 -9.23 -20.70 -5.35
N GLN A 125 -10.32 -20.53 -4.61
CA GLN A 125 -11.46 -19.70 -5.03
C GLN A 125 -11.17 -18.20 -4.95
N ARG A 126 -10.38 -17.74 -3.97
CA ARG A 126 -10.12 -16.32 -3.70
C ARG A 126 -9.22 -15.65 -4.75
N LEU A 127 -8.47 -16.43 -5.52
CA LEU A 127 -7.64 -15.96 -6.63
C LEU A 127 -8.43 -15.55 -7.90
N VAL A 128 -9.74 -15.82 -7.95
CA VAL A 128 -10.59 -15.65 -9.15
C VAL A 128 -11.38 -14.34 -9.15
N SER A 129 -11.45 -13.61 -8.02
CA SER A 129 -12.30 -12.44 -7.81
C SER A 129 -11.57 -11.29 -7.10
N GLY A 130 -10.54 -10.72 -7.74
CA GLY A 130 -9.62 -9.73 -7.13
C GLY A 130 -10.07 -8.26 -7.19
N VAL A 131 -9.14 -7.34 -6.86
CA VAL A 131 -9.30 -5.85 -6.74
C VAL A 131 -9.89 -5.50 -5.32
N ALA A 132 -9.82 -4.33 -4.61
CA ALA A 132 -9.22 -2.98 -4.75
C ALA A 132 -9.09 -2.22 -3.37
N ALA A 133 -9.02 -0.86 -3.34
CA ALA A 133 -9.21 0.01 -2.15
C ALA A 133 -10.02 1.33 -2.42
N GLN A 134 -10.67 1.94 -1.39
CA GLN A 134 -10.72 3.41 -1.03
C GLN A 134 -11.48 3.61 0.33
N TYR A 135 -11.97 4.82 0.70
CA TYR A 135 -12.04 5.25 2.13
C TYR A 135 -13.36 5.89 2.67
N GLU A 136 -13.94 5.25 3.69
CA GLU A 136 -14.74 5.83 4.78
C GLU A 136 -14.14 5.33 6.13
N CYS A 137 -14.26 6.03 7.28
CA CYS A 137 -13.55 5.55 8.49
C CYS A 137 -14.13 5.95 9.88
N LEU A 138 -14.02 5.05 10.85
CA LEU A 138 -14.31 5.24 12.29
C LEU A 138 -13.03 5.14 13.16
N ALA A 139 -13.00 5.79 14.32
CA ALA A 139 -11.85 5.72 15.24
C ALA A 139 -11.63 4.31 15.79
N GLY A 140 -10.38 3.84 15.94
CA GLY A 140 -10.07 2.44 16.25
C GLY A 140 -10.62 1.87 17.56
N ASP A 141 -10.94 2.69 18.56
CA ASP A 141 -11.57 2.28 19.82
C ASP A 141 -13.12 2.29 19.77
N THR A 142 -13.71 2.73 18.65
CA THR A 142 -15.16 2.72 18.40
C THR A 142 -15.72 1.31 18.52
N LEU A 143 -16.69 1.11 19.42
CA LEU A 143 -17.23 -0.21 19.70
C LEU A 143 -18.32 -0.62 18.68
N VAL A 144 -17.99 -1.60 17.83
CA VAL A 144 -18.91 -2.24 16.89
C VAL A 144 -19.68 -3.34 17.60
N TRP A 145 -21.00 -3.40 17.39
CA TRP A 145 -21.86 -4.41 18.01
C TRP A 145 -21.82 -5.71 17.21
N THR A 146 -21.23 -6.77 17.80
CA THR A 146 -21.11 -8.10 17.19
C THR A 146 -22.07 -9.11 17.82
N ALA A 147 -22.50 -10.10 17.04
CA ALA A 147 -23.29 -11.23 17.51
C ALA A 147 -22.44 -12.34 18.17
N ASN A 148 -21.11 -12.27 18.04
CA ASN A 148 -20.19 -13.35 18.41
C ASN A 148 -19.32 -13.02 19.64
N ARG A 149 -18.88 -11.77 19.78
CA ARG A 149 -17.81 -11.34 20.71
C ARG A 149 -18.17 -10.12 21.54
N GLY A 150 -19.45 -9.73 21.56
CA GLY A 150 -19.94 -8.56 22.30
C GLY A 150 -19.73 -7.24 21.54
N GLN A 151 -19.44 -6.17 22.27
CA GLN A 151 -19.08 -4.88 21.67
C GLN A 151 -17.56 -4.83 21.51
N VAL A 152 -17.07 -4.91 20.27
CA VAL A 152 -15.64 -5.07 19.95
C VAL A 152 -15.12 -3.78 19.31
N PRO A 153 -13.94 -3.26 19.69
CA PRO A 153 -13.31 -2.12 19.00
C PRO A 153 -13.16 -2.43 17.50
N ILE A 154 -13.49 -1.48 16.62
CA ILE A 154 -13.48 -1.73 15.16
C ILE A 154 -12.13 -2.28 14.64
N LYS A 155 -11.01 -1.84 15.22
CA LYS A 155 -9.64 -2.34 14.95
C LYS A 155 -9.41 -3.84 15.26
N GLU A 156 -10.30 -4.45 16.04
CA GLU A 156 -10.24 -5.85 16.50
C GLU A 156 -11.31 -6.73 15.81
N ILE A 157 -12.10 -6.17 14.88
CA ILE A 157 -12.99 -6.89 13.96
C ILE A 157 -12.15 -7.50 12.83
N GLY A 158 -12.55 -8.67 12.32
CA GLY A 158 -11.88 -9.36 11.22
C GLY A 158 -12.83 -10.15 10.30
N TYR A 159 -12.23 -10.82 9.31
CA TYR A 159 -12.96 -11.66 8.34
C TYR A 159 -13.82 -12.71 9.04
N GLY A 160 -15.11 -12.78 8.70
CA GLY A 160 -16.04 -13.78 9.24
C GLY A 160 -16.61 -13.47 10.62
N ASP A 161 -16.27 -12.33 11.25
CA ASP A 161 -17.07 -11.79 12.34
C ASP A 161 -18.51 -11.52 11.88
N ARG A 162 -19.43 -11.47 12.83
CA ARG A 162 -20.84 -11.17 12.57
C ARG A 162 -21.25 -9.91 13.30
N VAL A 163 -21.67 -8.90 12.56
CA VAL A 163 -22.09 -7.59 13.08
C VAL A 163 -23.59 -7.39 12.92
N PHE A 164 -24.17 -6.49 13.71
CA PHE A 164 -25.56 -6.07 13.52
C PHE A 164 -25.63 -4.95 12.48
N ALA A 165 -26.41 -5.18 11.43
CA ALA A 165 -26.63 -4.27 10.31
C ALA A 165 -28.12 -3.91 10.21
N TYR A 166 -28.46 -2.74 9.67
CA TYR A 166 -29.85 -2.34 9.42
C TYR A 166 -30.23 -2.63 7.97
N ASP A 167 -31.19 -3.51 7.76
CA ASP A 167 -31.81 -3.80 6.47
C ASP A 167 -32.88 -2.73 6.20
N GLU A 168 -32.64 -1.83 5.24
CA GLU A 168 -33.56 -0.72 4.92
C GLU A 168 -34.85 -1.21 4.23
N ASP A 169 -34.80 -2.32 3.48
CA ASP A 169 -35.95 -2.88 2.74
C ASP A 169 -36.88 -3.70 3.66
N ALA A 170 -36.31 -4.51 4.57
CA ALA A 170 -37.07 -5.20 5.61
C ALA A 170 -37.33 -4.35 6.88
N GLU A 171 -36.88 -3.09 6.86
CA GLU A 171 -36.87 -2.11 7.96
C GLU A 171 -36.46 -2.65 9.36
N ARG A 172 -35.49 -3.56 9.44
CA ARG A 172 -35.13 -4.27 10.68
C ARG A 172 -33.63 -4.48 10.82
N PHE A 173 -33.17 -4.78 12.03
CA PHE A 173 -31.78 -5.21 12.23
C PHE A 173 -31.61 -6.70 11.89
N VAL A 174 -30.50 -7.03 11.23
CA VAL A 174 -30.08 -8.38 10.82
C VAL A 174 -28.66 -8.66 11.30
N VAL A 175 -28.21 -9.92 11.20
CA VAL A 175 -26.84 -10.34 11.51
C VAL A 175 -26.10 -10.60 10.20
N ALA A 176 -25.12 -9.77 9.88
CA ALA A 176 -24.37 -9.80 8.64
C ALA A 176 -22.89 -10.20 8.87
N PRO A 177 -22.26 -10.98 7.97
CA PRO A 177 -20.85 -11.32 8.07
C PRO A 177 -19.94 -10.20 7.55
N VAL A 178 -18.76 -10.08 8.14
CA VAL A 178 -17.72 -9.13 7.73
C VAL A 178 -16.84 -9.75 6.63
N LYS A 179 -16.79 -9.11 5.45
CA LYS A 179 -16.01 -9.51 4.27
C LYS A 179 -14.57 -9.02 4.29
N ALA A 180 -14.32 -7.87 4.90
CA ALA A 180 -13.00 -7.29 5.08
C ALA A 180 -12.98 -6.41 6.33
N ALA A 181 -11.80 -6.24 6.93
CA ALA A 181 -11.58 -5.27 8.00
C ALA A 181 -10.21 -4.63 7.77
N ALA A 182 -10.16 -3.30 7.74
CA ALA A 182 -8.96 -2.55 7.39
C ALA A 182 -8.72 -1.42 8.38
N GLN A 183 -7.48 -1.32 8.89
CA GLN A 183 -6.97 -0.01 9.28
C GLN A 183 -6.71 0.78 8.01
N THR A 184 -7.45 1.87 7.82
CA THR A 184 -7.41 2.65 6.60
C THR A 184 -6.37 3.75 6.66
N ASP A 185 -6.31 4.54 7.74
CA ASP A 185 -5.42 5.71 7.83
C ASP A 185 -5.33 6.26 9.29
N THR A 186 -4.70 7.43 9.49
CA THR A 186 -4.78 8.25 10.71
C THR A 186 -5.34 9.63 10.36
N ARG A 187 -6.59 9.92 10.74
CA ARG A 187 -7.34 11.09 10.24
C ARG A 187 -7.98 11.92 11.35
N GLN A 188 -8.35 13.16 11.02
CA GLN A 188 -9.10 14.05 11.92
C GLN A 188 -10.51 13.49 12.15
N THR A 189 -10.75 12.95 13.33
CA THR A 189 -12.07 12.47 13.75
C THR A 189 -12.90 13.59 14.36
N TYR A 190 -14.22 13.41 14.32
CA TYR A 190 -15.22 14.31 14.85
C TYR A 190 -16.06 13.55 15.88
N ALA A 191 -16.16 14.10 17.09
CA ALA A 191 -16.99 13.55 18.16
C ALA A 191 -18.46 13.92 17.94
N VAL A 192 -19.23 12.97 17.42
CA VAL A 192 -20.67 13.08 17.21
C VAL A 192 -21.39 12.67 18.49
N ARG A 193 -21.83 13.65 19.27
CA ARG A 193 -22.55 13.42 20.54
C ARG A 193 -24.05 13.54 20.34
N THR A 194 -24.78 12.47 20.66
CA THR A 194 -26.24 12.44 20.68
C THR A 194 -26.77 12.79 22.08
N THR A 195 -27.99 12.36 22.41
CA THR A 195 -28.58 12.55 23.74
C THR A 195 -28.18 11.43 24.72
N ARG A 196 -27.59 10.32 24.24
CA ARG A 196 -27.11 9.20 25.09
C ARG A 196 -25.74 8.61 24.70
N ARG A 197 -25.34 8.74 23.44
CA ARG A 197 -24.18 8.07 22.82
C ARG A 197 -23.18 9.08 22.25
N SER A 198 -21.95 8.63 22.00
CA SER A 198 -20.91 9.43 21.35
C SER A 198 -20.11 8.55 20.39
N LEU A 199 -20.09 8.90 19.11
CA LEU A 199 -19.29 8.23 18.08
C LEU A 199 -18.09 9.10 17.69
N ARG A 200 -17.00 8.50 17.18
CA ARG A 200 -15.86 9.22 16.60
C ARG A 200 -15.55 8.68 15.20
N ALA A 201 -15.62 9.56 14.21
CA ALA A 201 -15.61 9.22 12.78
C ALA A 201 -14.90 10.32 11.98
N THR A 202 -14.42 10.01 10.77
CA THR A 202 -13.95 11.06 9.83
C THR A 202 -15.10 11.95 9.39
N ASP A 203 -14.80 13.15 8.88
CA ASP A 203 -15.81 14.08 8.35
C ASP A 203 -16.59 13.50 7.17
N ASN A 204 -15.94 12.70 6.33
CA ASN A 204 -16.55 12.06 5.16
C ASN A 204 -17.40 10.82 5.49
N HIS A 205 -17.28 10.22 6.67
CA HIS A 205 -17.95 8.95 6.98
C HIS A 205 -19.49 9.11 7.06
N PRO A 206 -20.32 8.26 6.41
CA PRO A 206 -21.77 8.43 6.37
C PRO A 206 -22.49 7.88 7.60
N MET A 207 -23.45 8.66 8.10
CA MET A 207 -24.40 8.27 9.14
C MET A 207 -25.83 8.30 8.59
N LEU A 208 -26.68 7.36 9.02
CA LEU A 208 -28.10 7.39 8.68
C LEU A 208 -28.83 8.44 9.54
N VAL A 209 -29.26 9.53 8.92
CA VAL A 209 -29.77 10.75 9.58
C VAL A 209 -31.22 11.05 9.17
N LEU A 210 -32.00 11.51 10.14
CA LEU A 210 -33.34 12.09 9.95
C LEU A 210 -33.25 13.63 10.02
N ARG A 211 -33.35 14.29 8.86
CA ARG A 211 -33.12 15.74 8.67
C ARG A 211 -34.41 16.47 8.30
N ASP A 212 -34.59 17.73 8.74
CA ASP A 212 -35.78 18.56 8.49
C ASP A 212 -35.64 19.39 7.21
N GLU A 213 -36.30 18.98 6.13
CA GLU A 213 -36.28 19.60 4.80
C GLU A 213 -37.30 20.76 4.63
N ARG A 214 -37.60 21.49 5.71
CA ARG A 214 -38.52 22.64 5.65
C ARG A 214 -37.99 23.74 4.73
N LYS A 215 -38.82 24.16 3.76
CA LYS A 215 -38.58 25.41 3.01
C LYS A 215 -38.74 26.62 3.95
N PRO A 216 -37.92 27.68 3.79
CA PRO A 216 -38.07 28.92 4.56
C PRO A 216 -39.52 29.43 4.56
N GLY A 217 -40.04 29.78 5.74
CA GLY A 217 -41.42 30.22 5.94
C GLY A 217 -42.45 29.13 6.25
N GLN A 218 -42.14 27.84 6.08
CA GLN A 218 -43.10 26.76 6.43
C GLN A 218 -43.06 26.39 7.92
N GLN A 219 -44.24 26.38 8.58
CA GLN A 219 -44.32 26.07 10.02
C GLN A 219 -44.21 24.57 10.35
N ARG A 220 -44.75 23.67 9.52
CA ARG A 220 -44.76 22.21 9.77
C ARG A 220 -43.45 21.54 9.35
N ALA A 221 -42.79 20.84 10.26
CA ALA A 221 -41.54 20.11 10.02
C ALA A 221 -41.72 18.91 9.07
N ARG A 222 -40.81 18.76 8.10
CA ARG A 222 -40.83 17.70 7.08
C ARG A 222 -39.54 16.90 7.14
N TYR A 223 -39.58 15.73 7.74
CA TYR A 223 -38.41 14.87 7.91
C TYR A 223 -38.19 13.93 6.71
N ARG A 224 -36.94 13.56 6.46
CA ARG A 224 -36.53 12.43 5.61
C ARG A 224 -35.35 11.67 6.23
N ARG A 225 -35.31 10.35 6.01
CA ARG A 225 -34.08 9.54 6.15
C ARG A 225 -33.15 9.87 4.98
N ARG A 226 -31.86 10.03 5.25
CA ARG A 226 -30.75 10.10 4.28
C ARG A 226 -29.47 9.60 4.93
N TRP A 227 -28.57 9.02 4.17
CA TRP A 227 -27.16 8.96 4.54
C TRP A 227 -26.56 10.37 4.41
N VAL A 228 -25.82 10.80 5.44
CA VAL A 228 -25.25 12.15 5.55
C VAL A 228 -23.87 12.03 6.21
N THR A 229 -22.85 12.62 5.59
CA THR A 229 -21.48 12.59 6.12
C THR A 229 -21.38 13.38 7.43
N VAL A 230 -20.51 12.96 8.34
CA VAL A 230 -20.39 13.55 9.68
C VAL A 230 -20.12 15.07 9.67
N GLY A 231 -19.36 15.57 8.68
CA GLY A 231 -19.12 17.01 8.48
C GLY A 231 -20.39 17.82 8.16
N GLU A 232 -21.43 17.20 7.62
CA GLU A 232 -22.71 17.86 7.30
C GLU A 232 -23.75 17.87 8.45
N ILE A 233 -23.58 17.01 9.46
CA ILE A 233 -24.57 16.77 10.53
C ILE A 233 -24.66 18.00 11.45
N ARG A 234 -25.89 18.47 11.72
CA ARG A 234 -26.11 19.71 12.48
C ARG A 234 -26.67 19.44 13.88
N PRO A 235 -26.27 20.21 14.91
CA PRO A 235 -26.89 20.14 16.22
C PRO A 235 -28.41 20.35 16.14
N GLY A 236 -29.17 19.34 16.55
CA GLY A 236 -30.63 19.33 16.46
C GLY A 236 -31.23 18.39 15.41
N ASP A 237 -30.44 17.87 14.47
CA ASP A 237 -30.76 16.70 13.62
C ASP A 237 -30.85 15.43 14.50
N PHE A 238 -31.25 14.29 13.91
CA PHE A 238 -31.35 13.01 14.63
C PHE A 238 -30.63 11.88 13.86
N ILE A 239 -29.84 11.06 14.56
CA ILE A 239 -29.12 9.90 13.99
C ILE A 239 -29.86 8.61 14.33
N ALA A 240 -29.86 7.66 13.39
CA ALA A 240 -30.44 6.33 13.53
C ALA A 240 -29.79 5.51 14.65
N ALA A 241 -30.62 4.78 15.39
CA ALA A 241 -30.20 3.98 16.55
C ALA A 241 -31.12 2.75 16.74
N PRO A 242 -30.58 1.56 17.04
CA PRO A 242 -31.39 0.40 17.39
C PRO A 242 -32.19 0.61 18.67
N ARG A 243 -33.44 0.17 18.63
CA ARG A 243 -34.38 0.04 19.76
C ARG A 243 -34.49 -1.40 20.25
N GLN A 244 -34.32 -2.34 19.33
CA GLN A 244 -34.22 -3.79 19.53
C GLN A 244 -33.15 -4.35 18.58
N ILE A 245 -32.61 -5.52 18.93
CA ILE A 245 -31.62 -6.30 18.16
C ILE A 245 -32.29 -7.65 17.85
N PRO A 246 -32.11 -8.25 16.66
CA PRO A 246 -32.68 -9.59 16.37
C PRO A 246 -32.24 -10.62 17.40
N GLU A 247 -33.02 -11.68 17.61
CA GLU A 247 -32.60 -12.80 18.45
C GLU A 247 -31.42 -13.53 17.81
N PHE A 248 -30.40 -13.83 18.63
CA PHE A 248 -29.16 -14.46 18.20
C PHE A 248 -28.54 -15.31 19.31
N GLY A 249 -27.70 -16.25 18.90
CA GLY A 249 -26.91 -17.11 19.79
C GLY A 249 -27.39 -18.56 19.86
N VAL A 250 -26.50 -19.44 20.30
CA VAL A 250 -26.76 -20.87 20.55
C VAL A 250 -26.10 -21.29 21.86
N ALA A 251 -26.64 -22.32 22.52
CA ALA A 251 -26.03 -22.84 23.75
C ALA A 251 -24.59 -23.30 23.45
N ALA A 252 -23.62 -22.78 24.20
CA ALA A 252 -22.21 -23.13 24.02
C ALA A 252 -21.98 -24.58 24.44
N GLN A 253 -21.27 -25.36 23.63
CA GLN A 253 -20.79 -26.68 24.03
C GLN A 253 -19.66 -26.53 25.05
N LEU A 254 -19.64 -27.38 26.07
CA LEU A 254 -18.73 -27.26 27.21
C LEU A 254 -17.80 -28.48 27.31
N PRO A 255 -16.53 -28.31 27.76
CA PRO A 255 -15.60 -29.41 27.92
C PRO A 255 -16.09 -30.43 28.97
N THR A 256 -15.98 -31.71 28.68
CA THR A 256 -16.31 -32.79 29.62
C THR A 256 -15.06 -33.26 30.36
N LEU A 257 -15.00 -33.04 31.68
CA LEU A 257 -13.80 -33.29 32.47
C LEU A 257 -13.87 -34.65 33.19
N THR A 258 -12.85 -35.49 32.99
CA THR A 258 -12.87 -36.89 33.48
C THR A 258 -12.94 -36.96 35.01
N GLY A 259 -14.00 -37.59 35.53
CA GLY A 259 -14.23 -37.75 36.97
C GLY A 259 -15.14 -36.69 37.61
N LEU A 260 -15.77 -35.83 36.81
CA LEU A 260 -16.80 -34.88 37.25
C LEU A 260 -18.03 -34.99 36.34
N GLN A 261 -19.24 -34.90 36.91
CA GLN A 261 -20.44 -34.67 36.11
C GLN A 261 -20.41 -33.20 35.65
N THR A 262 -20.40 -32.94 34.34
CA THR A 262 -20.43 -31.59 33.78
C THR A 262 -21.55 -31.48 32.74
N PRO A 263 -22.28 -30.35 32.66
CA PRO A 263 -23.25 -30.12 31.58
C PRO A 263 -22.55 -30.14 30.22
N ALA A 264 -23.12 -30.84 29.22
CA ALA A 264 -22.54 -30.90 27.87
C ALA A 264 -22.70 -29.59 27.07
N ALA A 265 -23.63 -28.73 27.49
CA ALA A 265 -23.89 -27.42 26.91
C ALA A 265 -24.33 -26.41 27.98
N SER A 266 -24.25 -25.12 27.67
CA SER A 266 -24.67 -24.04 28.56
C SER A 266 -26.18 -24.01 28.77
N THR A 267 -26.60 -23.75 30.02
CA THR A 267 -28.01 -23.74 30.45
C THR A 267 -28.29 -22.52 31.32
N VAL A 268 -29.58 -22.19 31.48
CA VAL A 268 -30.06 -21.10 32.35
C VAL A 268 -29.58 -21.25 33.81
N ASP A 269 -29.47 -22.49 34.31
CA ASP A 269 -28.96 -22.78 35.67
C ASP A 269 -27.43 -22.63 35.76
N LEU A 270 -26.68 -23.12 34.77
CA LEU A 270 -25.22 -23.01 34.73
C LEU A 270 -24.79 -21.54 34.54
N MET A 271 -25.47 -20.79 33.67
CA MET A 271 -25.16 -19.38 33.45
C MET A 271 -25.51 -18.50 34.66
N TRP A 272 -26.62 -18.78 35.35
CA TRP A 272 -26.93 -18.12 36.62
C TRP A 272 -25.86 -18.39 37.69
N LEU A 273 -25.40 -19.64 37.83
CA LEU A 273 -24.31 -20.01 38.74
C LEU A 273 -22.99 -19.28 38.41
N LEU A 274 -22.65 -19.16 37.12
CA LEU A 274 -21.46 -18.42 36.67
C LEU A 274 -21.58 -16.91 36.94
N GLY A 275 -22.80 -16.35 36.90
CA GLY A 275 -23.10 -14.99 37.34
C GLY A 275 -22.88 -14.78 38.83
N ILE A 276 -23.41 -15.69 39.66
CA ILE A 276 -23.16 -15.75 41.12
C ILE A 276 -21.65 -15.84 41.40
N TYR A 277 -20.92 -16.67 40.64
CA TYR A 277 -19.46 -16.80 40.73
C TYR A 277 -18.74 -15.49 40.37
N ILE A 278 -19.17 -14.76 39.33
CA ILE A 278 -18.53 -13.49 38.94
C ILE A 278 -18.68 -12.41 40.03
N GLY A 279 -19.82 -12.33 40.69
CA GLY A 279 -19.99 -11.53 41.91
C GLY A 279 -19.18 -12.09 43.08
N ASP A 280 -19.83 -12.93 43.90
CA ASP A 280 -19.35 -13.35 45.22
C ASP A 280 -18.46 -14.62 45.22
N GLY A 281 -18.14 -15.18 44.04
CA GLY A 281 -17.30 -16.36 43.91
C GLY A 281 -15.79 -16.10 44.07
N ASN A 282 -15.04 -17.10 44.53
CA ASN A 282 -13.59 -17.19 44.37
C ASN A 282 -13.12 -18.65 44.22
N LEU A 283 -11.93 -18.83 43.64
CA LEU A 283 -11.22 -20.11 43.61
C LEU A 283 -10.07 -20.07 44.63
N HIS A 284 -9.93 -21.15 45.39
CA HIS A 284 -8.82 -21.33 46.33
C HIS A 284 -7.98 -22.53 45.89
N LEU A 285 -6.82 -22.22 45.30
CA LEU A 285 -5.82 -23.15 44.80
C LEU A 285 -4.63 -23.21 45.78
N SER A 286 -4.30 -24.40 46.28
CA SER A 286 -3.08 -24.63 47.07
C SER A 286 -2.57 -26.05 46.87
N HIS A 287 -1.30 -26.31 47.22
CA HIS A 287 -0.67 -27.64 47.13
C HIS A 287 -1.38 -28.76 47.94
N ARG A 288 -2.41 -28.45 48.75
CA ARG A 288 -3.17 -29.43 49.54
C ARG A 288 -4.69 -29.28 49.47
N THR A 289 -5.24 -28.18 48.93
CA THR A 289 -6.70 -27.97 48.88
C THR A 289 -7.11 -27.19 47.62
N TYR A 290 -8.12 -27.71 46.92
CA TYR A 290 -8.75 -27.10 45.76
C TYR A 290 -10.25 -26.95 46.05
N ARG A 291 -10.78 -25.73 45.94
CA ARG A 291 -12.21 -25.46 46.22
C ARG A 291 -12.71 -24.15 45.60
N VAL A 292 -13.98 -24.15 45.24
CA VAL A 292 -14.76 -22.93 44.93
C VAL A 292 -15.39 -22.43 46.23
N GLN A 293 -15.44 -21.11 46.43
CA GLN A 293 -16.14 -20.48 47.56
C GLN A 293 -17.09 -19.41 47.05
N PHE A 294 -18.23 -19.21 47.72
CA PHE A 294 -19.23 -18.19 47.43
C PHE A 294 -19.56 -17.41 48.70
N ALA A 295 -19.41 -16.08 48.69
CA ALA A 295 -19.51 -15.20 49.85
C ALA A 295 -20.96 -14.84 50.28
N ILE A 296 -21.89 -15.80 50.19
CA ILE A 296 -23.32 -15.60 50.46
C ILE A 296 -23.61 -15.75 51.97
N PRO A 297 -24.16 -14.72 52.65
CA PRO A 297 -24.50 -14.80 54.08
C PRO A 297 -25.52 -15.89 54.43
N ALA A 298 -25.44 -16.44 55.64
CA ALA A 298 -26.42 -17.39 56.19
C ALA A 298 -27.82 -16.76 56.40
N THR A 299 -27.92 -15.44 56.43
CA THR A 299 -29.19 -14.69 56.39
C THR A 299 -29.83 -14.63 55.00
N ASP A 300 -29.15 -15.10 53.94
CA ASP A 300 -29.73 -15.31 52.62
C ASP A 300 -29.99 -16.80 52.34
N VAL A 301 -30.81 -17.40 53.22
CA VAL A 301 -31.18 -18.83 53.25
C VAL A 301 -31.70 -19.32 51.89
N GLU A 302 -32.55 -18.53 51.25
CA GLU A 302 -33.20 -18.85 49.97
C GLU A 302 -32.17 -18.88 48.84
N LEU A 303 -31.25 -17.91 48.80
CA LEU A 303 -30.17 -17.87 47.82
C LEU A 303 -29.11 -18.96 48.07
N ARG A 304 -28.80 -19.27 49.34
CA ARG A 304 -27.97 -20.44 49.70
C ARG A 304 -28.61 -21.74 49.25
N ALA A 305 -29.92 -21.93 49.46
CA ALA A 305 -30.63 -23.14 49.07
C ALA A 305 -30.62 -23.35 47.55
N GLU A 306 -30.90 -22.31 46.76
CA GLU A 306 -30.85 -22.38 45.30
C GLU A 306 -29.42 -22.60 44.77
N LEU A 307 -28.40 -21.97 45.37
CA LEU A 307 -27.00 -22.27 45.04
C LEU A 307 -26.65 -23.75 45.30
N ILE A 308 -27.08 -24.31 46.43
CA ILE A 308 -26.84 -25.72 46.76
C ILE A 308 -27.52 -26.62 45.74
N ARG A 309 -28.81 -26.39 45.45
CA ARG A 309 -29.57 -27.15 44.44
C ARG A 309 -28.87 -27.13 43.09
N VAL A 310 -28.53 -25.94 42.58
CA VAL A 310 -27.91 -25.79 41.25
C VAL A 310 -26.54 -26.48 41.16
N VAL A 311 -25.74 -26.49 42.24
CA VAL A 311 -24.45 -27.22 42.25
C VAL A 311 -24.65 -28.73 42.35
N GLU A 312 -25.63 -29.20 43.12
CA GLU A 312 -25.94 -30.63 43.23
C GLU A 312 -26.56 -31.19 41.95
N ASP A 313 -27.50 -30.48 41.32
CA ASP A 313 -28.14 -30.88 40.05
C ASP A 313 -27.15 -30.89 38.86
N LEU A 314 -26.30 -29.84 38.74
CA LEU A 314 -25.37 -29.75 37.60
C LEU A 314 -24.15 -30.67 37.74
N PHE A 315 -23.61 -30.85 38.96
CA PHE A 315 -22.31 -31.50 39.17
C PHE A 315 -22.31 -32.73 40.10
N GLY A 316 -23.41 -33.03 40.79
CA GLY A 316 -23.46 -34.07 41.82
C GLY A 316 -22.59 -33.77 43.05
N LEU A 317 -22.13 -32.52 43.21
CA LEU A 317 -21.17 -32.12 44.25
C LEU A 317 -21.89 -31.51 45.47
N ARG A 318 -21.62 -32.04 46.66
CA ARG A 318 -22.16 -31.48 47.91
C ARG A 318 -21.51 -30.15 48.26
N CYS A 319 -22.35 -29.16 48.56
CA CYS A 319 -21.93 -27.89 49.14
C CYS A 319 -21.72 -27.98 50.65
N ILE A 320 -20.66 -27.35 51.15
CA ILE A 320 -20.34 -27.24 52.58
C ILE A 320 -20.56 -25.80 53.02
N GLN A 321 -21.37 -25.59 54.07
CA GLN A 321 -21.45 -24.29 54.73
C GLN A 321 -20.23 -24.15 55.64
N ALA A 322 -19.28 -23.29 55.27
CA ALA A 322 -18.00 -23.17 55.96
C ALA A 322 -18.07 -22.20 57.15
N ASP A 323 -18.91 -21.18 57.04
CA ASP A 323 -19.23 -20.20 58.08
C ASP A 323 -20.51 -19.42 57.73
N ASP A 324 -20.89 -18.47 58.58
CA ASP A 324 -22.05 -17.58 58.43
C ASP A 324 -22.00 -16.69 57.17
N TYR A 325 -20.88 -16.67 56.44
CA TYR A 325 -20.65 -15.83 55.25
C TYR A 325 -20.28 -16.62 54.00
N ARG A 326 -19.93 -17.91 54.08
CA ARG A 326 -19.43 -18.69 52.94
C ARG A 326 -20.05 -20.08 52.77
N VAL A 327 -20.40 -20.38 51.51
CA VAL A 327 -20.65 -21.73 50.99
C VAL A 327 -19.43 -22.16 50.17
N VAL A 328 -19.01 -23.43 50.28
CA VAL A 328 -17.74 -23.95 49.72
C VAL A 328 -17.97 -25.30 49.04
N VAL A 329 -17.39 -25.47 47.85
CA VAL A 329 -17.41 -26.73 47.09
C VAL A 329 -15.98 -27.26 46.98
N ASN A 330 -15.68 -28.32 47.72
CA ASN A 330 -14.35 -28.97 47.73
C ASN A 330 -14.23 -29.93 46.53
N SER A 331 -13.89 -29.40 45.36
CA SER A 331 -13.61 -30.22 44.16
C SER A 331 -12.47 -29.62 43.35
N LYS A 332 -11.41 -30.43 43.13
CA LYS A 332 -10.31 -30.09 42.24
C LYS A 332 -10.80 -29.95 40.80
N ALA A 333 -11.53 -30.96 40.31
CA ALA A 333 -12.09 -31.00 38.96
C ALA A 333 -12.98 -29.78 38.66
N LEU A 334 -13.86 -29.35 39.58
CA LEU A 334 -14.70 -28.16 39.37
C LEU A 334 -13.85 -26.88 39.33
N THR A 335 -12.79 -26.81 40.15
CA THR A 335 -11.89 -25.65 40.17
C THR A 335 -11.10 -25.55 38.85
N GLU A 336 -10.65 -26.68 38.29
CA GLU A 336 -9.96 -26.73 36.99
C GLU A 336 -10.93 -26.43 35.83
N TRP A 337 -12.15 -26.97 35.85
CA TRP A 337 -13.18 -26.73 34.85
C TRP A 337 -13.62 -25.26 34.77
N ILE A 338 -13.78 -24.58 35.92
CA ILE A 338 -14.11 -23.13 35.94
C ILE A 338 -12.95 -22.29 35.35
N VAL A 339 -11.70 -22.72 35.53
CA VAL A 339 -10.54 -22.08 34.88
C VAL A 339 -10.52 -22.34 33.36
N GLU A 340 -10.85 -23.57 32.94
CA GLU A 340 -10.95 -23.98 31.53
C GLU A 340 -12.05 -23.20 30.77
N LEU A 341 -13.19 -22.92 31.42
CA LEU A 341 -14.25 -22.06 30.88
C LEU A 341 -13.87 -20.56 30.77
N GLY A 342 -12.66 -20.18 31.20
CA GLY A 342 -12.17 -18.80 31.19
C GLY A 342 -12.54 -17.97 32.44
N PHE A 343 -13.27 -18.54 33.40
CA PHE A 343 -13.72 -17.86 34.62
C PHE A 343 -12.65 -17.82 35.71
N ASN A 344 -11.45 -17.34 35.36
CA ASN A 344 -10.32 -17.21 36.29
C ASN A 344 -10.18 -15.78 36.86
N GLY A 345 -9.24 -15.61 37.79
CA GLY A 345 -8.86 -14.31 38.35
C GLY A 345 -9.34 -14.01 39.77
N LEU A 346 -8.89 -12.86 40.29
CA LEU A 346 -9.28 -12.28 41.57
C LEU A 346 -10.31 -11.16 41.34
N SER A 347 -10.86 -10.56 42.40
CA SER A 347 -11.89 -9.50 42.28
C SER A 347 -11.53 -8.35 41.33
N LEU A 348 -10.24 -7.98 41.23
CA LEU A 348 -9.73 -6.95 40.32
C LEU A 348 -9.37 -7.45 38.91
N THR A 349 -9.29 -8.76 38.67
CA THR A 349 -8.85 -9.35 37.39
C THR A 349 -9.86 -10.28 36.71
N LYS A 350 -10.95 -10.69 37.39
CA LYS A 350 -12.10 -11.39 36.79
C LYS A 350 -12.56 -10.71 35.49
N ARG A 351 -12.99 -11.51 34.52
CA ARG A 351 -13.59 -11.10 33.22
C ARG A 351 -14.81 -11.97 32.91
N VAL A 352 -15.69 -11.46 32.06
CA VAL A 352 -16.68 -12.26 31.34
C VAL A 352 -15.98 -12.85 30.10
N PRO A 353 -15.99 -14.18 29.86
CA PRO A 353 -15.46 -14.78 28.64
C PRO A 353 -16.30 -14.45 27.40
N ASP A 354 -15.65 -14.27 26.25
CA ASP A 354 -16.28 -13.87 24.98
C ASP A 354 -17.47 -14.76 24.57
N TRP A 355 -17.38 -16.07 24.81
CA TRP A 355 -18.45 -17.02 24.48
C TRP A 355 -19.79 -16.74 25.18
N VAL A 356 -19.78 -16.02 26.30
CA VAL A 356 -21.00 -15.62 27.03
C VAL A 356 -21.84 -14.61 26.23
N TYR A 357 -21.20 -13.78 25.39
CA TYR A 357 -21.91 -12.80 24.56
C TYR A 357 -22.66 -13.47 23.39
N ALA A 358 -22.17 -14.60 22.90
CA ALA A 358 -22.78 -15.41 21.83
C ALA A 358 -23.92 -16.33 22.31
N LEU A 359 -24.24 -16.35 23.61
CA LEU A 359 -25.30 -17.20 24.15
C LEU A 359 -26.71 -16.66 23.85
N PRO A 360 -27.75 -17.52 23.84
CA PRO A 360 -29.14 -17.09 23.74
C PRO A 360 -29.54 -16.07 24.82
N ILE A 361 -30.52 -15.21 24.51
CA ILE A 361 -30.87 -14.04 25.33
C ILE A 361 -31.31 -14.41 26.77
N ASP A 362 -32.02 -15.52 26.95
CA ASP A 362 -32.41 -16.05 28.26
C ASP A 362 -31.18 -16.45 29.11
N GLN A 363 -30.16 -17.04 28.48
CA GLN A 363 -28.93 -17.43 29.16
C GLN A 363 -28.06 -16.21 29.54
N ARG A 364 -28.02 -15.16 28.69
CA ARG A 364 -27.38 -13.88 29.02
C ARG A 364 -28.10 -13.17 30.17
N LEU A 365 -29.44 -13.15 30.16
CA LEU A 365 -30.27 -12.61 31.22
C LEU A 365 -30.16 -13.40 32.53
N ALA A 366 -29.92 -14.72 32.47
CA ALA A 366 -29.66 -15.56 33.63
C ALA A 366 -28.30 -15.28 34.27
N PHE A 367 -27.24 -15.11 33.46
CA PHE A 367 -25.90 -14.72 33.94
C PHE A 367 -25.91 -13.34 34.62
N LEU A 368 -26.52 -12.34 33.99
CA LEU A 368 -26.74 -11.02 34.61
C LEU A 368 -27.62 -11.13 35.87
N GLY A 369 -28.63 -12.00 35.86
CA GLY A 369 -29.51 -12.25 36.99
C GLY A 369 -28.77 -12.79 38.23
N GLY A 370 -27.90 -13.79 38.03
CA GLY A 370 -27.08 -14.36 39.11
C GLY A 370 -26.06 -13.37 39.68
N TRP A 371 -25.47 -12.53 38.84
CA TRP A 371 -24.58 -11.46 39.31
C TRP A 371 -25.36 -10.40 40.12
N VAL A 372 -26.60 -10.08 39.73
CA VAL A 372 -27.49 -9.18 40.48
C VAL A 372 -27.99 -9.79 41.80
N ASP A 373 -28.18 -11.10 41.87
CA ASP A 373 -28.55 -11.79 43.12
C ASP A 373 -27.42 -11.73 44.17
N ALA A 374 -26.17 -11.77 43.71
CA ALA A 374 -24.96 -11.53 44.51
C ALA A 374 -24.79 -10.03 44.85
N ASP A 375 -24.21 -9.25 43.93
CA ASP A 375 -23.68 -7.89 44.16
C ASP A 375 -24.66 -6.76 43.73
N GLY A 376 -25.86 -7.12 43.29
CA GLY A 376 -26.88 -6.16 42.83
C GLY A 376 -27.68 -5.52 43.96
N TYR A 377 -27.87 -4.20 43.92
CA TYR A 377 -28.70 -3.43 44.85
C TYR A 377 -29.89 -2.77 44.14
N VAL A 378 -31.12 -3.13 44.52
CA VAL A 378 -32.35 -2.51 43.99
C VAL A 378 -32.67 -1.25 44.80
N GLN A 379 -32.74 -0.08 44.16
CA GLN A 379 -32.99 1.19 44.84
C GLN A 379 -34.45 1.28 45.37
N PRO A 380 -34.69 1.58 46.66
CA PRO A 380 -36.06 1.60 47.21
C PRO A 380 -36.89 2.84 46.85
N GLU A 381 -36.27 4.00 46.65
CA GLU A 381 -36.96 5.31 46.65
C GLU A 381 -36.90 6.07 45.32
N ARG A 382 -36.00 5.70 44.39
CA ARG A 382 -35.88 6.33 43.07
C ARG A 382 -36.00 5.28 41.98
N SER A 383 -37.07 5.40 41.18
CA SER A 383 -37.31 4.80 39.85
C SER A 383 -36.65 3.44 39.60
N GLY A 384 -37.48 2.37 39.57
CA GLY A 384 -37.09 0.98 39.35
C GLY A 384 -35.81 0.80 38.52
N SER A 385 -34.73 0.49 39.22
CA SER A 385 -33.39 0.37 38.68
C SER A 385 -32.53 -0.49 39.61
N ILE A 386 -31.61 -1.23 39.00
CA ILE A 386 -30.68 -2.13 39.68
C ILE A 386 -29.29 -1.51 39.59
N MET A 387 -28.61 -1.41 40.72
CA MET A 387 -27.22 -0.96 40.79
C MET A 387 -26.30 -2.16 40.94
N LEU A 388 -25.47 -2.43 39.94
CA LEU A 388 -24.26 -3.24 40.12
C LEU A 388 -23.11 -2.34 40.54
N THR A 389 -22.21 -2.85 41.38
CA THR A 389 -20.99 -2.18 41.84
C THR A 389 -19.80 -3.10 41.60
N SER A 390 -18.60 -2.58 41.32
CA SER A 390 -17.36 -3.36 41.42
C SER A 390 -16.12 -2.47 41.57
N ALA A 391 -15.02 -3.00 42.09
CA ALA A 391 -13.71 -2.36 42.04
C ALA A 391 -12.98 -2.57 40.69
N ASN A 392 -13.54 -3.40 39.81
CA ASN A 392 -12.96 -3.82 38.53
C ASN A 392 -13.68 -3.12 37.36
N GLU A 393 -13.08 -2.04 36.83
CA GLU A 393 -13.72 -1.22 35.79
C GLU A 393 -14.06 -2.01 34.51
N PRO A 394 -13.13 -2.78 33.90
CA PRO A 394 -13.45 -3.53 32.68
C PRO A 394 -14.59 -4.51 32.88
N LEU A 395 -14.62 -5.23 34.01
CA LEU A 395 -15.70 -6.17 34.33
C LEU A 395 -17.08 -5.46 34.39
N ILE A 396 -17.15 -4.25 34.95
CA ILE A 396 -18.38 -3.45 34.98
C ILE A 396 -18.76 -2.85 33.61
N ARG A 397 -17.81 -2.71 32.67
CA ARG A 397 -18.09 -2.40 31.26
C ARG A 397 -18.68 -3.61 30.53
N GLN A 398 -18.11 -4.81 30.73
CA GLN A 398 -18.67 -6.07 30.21
C GLN A 398 -20.12 -6.30 30.68
N ALA A 399 -20.43 -5.97 31.95
CA ALA A 399 -21.81 -6.01 32.47
C ALA A 399 -22.77 -5.05 31.75
N ARG A 400 -22.29 -3.88 31.30
CA ARG A 400 -23.07 -2.91 30.52
C ARG A 400 -23.33 -3.43 29.11
N GLU A 401 -22.29 -3.89 28.42
CA GLU A 401 -22.37 -4.41 27.06
C GLU A 401 -23.36 -5.57 26.97
N LEU A 402 -23.25 -6.55 27.88
CA LEU A 402 -24.10 -7.73 27.93
C LEU A 402 -25.56 -7.39 28.26
N ALA A 403 -25.80 -6.33 29.05
CA ALA A 403 -27.14 -5.82 29.32
C ALA A 403 -27.76 -5.14 28.09
N GLU A 404 -27.00 -4.29 27.38
CA GLU A 404 -27.44 -3.63 26.14
C GLU A 404 -27.74 -4.65 25.03
N LEU A 405 -26.86 -5.65 24.85
CA LEU A 405 -27.05 -6.77 23.92
C LEU A 405 -28.20 -7.72 24.33
N SER A 406 -28.72 -7.60 25.55
CA SER A 406 -29.90 -8.33 26.03
C SER A 406 -31.16 -7.44 26.10
N GLY A 407 -31.14 -6.29 25.40
CA GLY A 407 -32.28 -5.37 25.29
C GLY A 407 -32.58 -4.53 26.54
N LEU A 408 -31.73 -4.59 27.56
CA LEU A 408 -31.87 -3.79 28.78
C LEU A 408 -31.21 -2.41 28.62
N ARG A 409 -31.64 -1.42 29.41
CA ARG A 409 -31.10 -0.05 29.33
C ARG A 409 -30.10 0.20 30.44
N ALA A 410 -28.81 0.09 30.10
CA ALA A 410 -27.71 0.45 30.97
C ALA A 410 -27.48 1.97 31.03
N VAL A 411 -26.97 2.46 32.16
CA VAL A 411 -26.54 3.84 32.40
C VAL A 411 -25.22 3.83 33.17
N GLY A 412 -24.21 4.52 32.66
CA GLY A 412 -22.85 4.56 33.20
C GLY A 412 -21.86 3.70 32.40
N PRO A 413 -20.85 3.09 33.05
CA PRO A 413 -20.59 3.14 34.49
C PRO A 413 -20.06 4.50 34.96
N TRP A 414 -20.15 4.79 36.26
CA TRP A 414 -19.52 5.95 36.89
C TRP A 414 -18.66 5.55 38.09
N SER A 415 -17.50 6.19 38.21
CA SER A 415 -16.60 6.02 39.35
C SER A 415 -17.11 6.75 40.59
N PHE A 416 -16.93 6.16 41.76
CA PHE A 416 -17.08 6.80 43.06
C PHE A 416 -16.01 6.26 44.02
N THR A 417 -15.87 6.91 45.18
CA THR A 417 -14.74 6.71 46.08
C THR A 417 -15.27 6.31 47.46
N GLN A 418 -14.83 5.17 48.00
CA GLN A 418 -15.32 4.60 49.26
C GLN A 418 -14.17 4.14 50.18
N PRO A 419 -14.27 4.30 51.52
CA PRO A 419 -13.28 3.79 52.45
C PRO A 419 -13.31 2.26 52.56
N TYR A 420 -12.17 1.63 52.87
CA TYR A 420 -12.10 0.18 53.09
C TYR A 420 -12.84 -0.23 54.36
N ARG A 421 -13.68 -1.28 54.25
CA ARG A 421 -14.59 -1.76 55.32
C ARG A 421 -13.93 -2.14 56.64
N HIS A 422 -12.62 -2.40 56.63
CA HIS A 422 -11.81 -2.78 57.79
C HIS A 422 -10.54 -1.91 57.96
N ALA A 423 -10.43 -0.82 57.21
CA ALA A 423 -9.29 0.09 57.18
C ALA A 423 -9.75 1.48 56.69
N PRO A 424 -10.55 2.24 57.49
CA PRO A 424 -11.26 3.44 57.00
C PRO A 424 -10.34 4.55 56.47
N GLU A 425 -9.09 4.58 56.91
CA GLU A 425 -8.02 5.45 56.42
C GLU A 425 -7.52 5.12 55.01
N ARG A 426 -7.80 3.91 54.51
CA ARG A 426 -7.57 3.51 53.12
C ARG A 426 -8.83 3.71 52.30
N VAL A 427 -8.66 4.15 51.06
CA VAL A 427 -9.77 4.51 50.17
C VAL A 427 -9.64 3.77 48.84
N GLN A 428 -10.76 3.29 48.31
CA GLN A 428 -10.86 2.54 47.06
C GLN A 428 -11.78 3.25 46.07
N THR A 429 -11.35 3.36 44.81
CA THR A 429 -12.24 3.71 43.71
C THR A 429 -13.05 2.49 43.31
N ALA A 430 -14.36 2.65 43.22
CA ALA A 430 -15.30 1.64 42.76
C ALA A 430 -16.20 2.23 41.66
N TRP A 431 -16.76 1.36 40.83
CA TRP A 431 -17.55 1.71 39.66
C TRP A 431 -18.97 1.21 39.83
N ARG A 432 -19.95 2.00 39.37
CA ARG A 432 -21.38 1.69 39.48
C ARG A 432 -22.05 1.74 38.12
N LEU A 433 -22.89 0.74 37.87
CA LEU A 433 -23.69 0.56 36.66
C LEU A 433 -25.18 0.51 37.04
N GLY A 434 -25.99 1.37 36.44
CA GLY A 434 -27.44 1.35 36.61
C GLY A 434 -28.12 0.59 35.46
N ILE A 435 -28.78 -0.53 35.75
CA ILE A 435 -29.63 -1.25 34.79
C ILE A 435 -31.09 -0.80 34.98
N THR A 436 -31.75 -0.48 33.88
CA THR A 436 -33.09 0.13 33.83
C THR A 436 -33.90 -0.43 32.64
N GLY A 437 -35.19 -0.09 32.56
CA GLY A 437 -36.09 -0.62 31.53
C GLY A 437 -36.82 -1.87 32.04
N GLU A 438 -36.90 -2.91 31.22
CA GLU A 438 -37.57 -4.18 31.55
C GLU A 438 -36.62 -5.12 32.33
N PHE A 439 -36.03 -4.60 33.41
CA PHE A 439 -35.06 -5.36 34.22
C PHE A 439 -35.70 -6.57 34.93
N GLU A 440 -37.03 -6.65 34.96
CA GLU A 440 -37.78 -7.84 35.38
C GLU A 440 -37.57 -9.06 34.44
N LYS A 441 -36.94 -8.88 33.27
CA LYS A 441 -36.47 -9.97 32.40
C LYS A 441 -35.19 -10.65 32.89
N LEU A 442 -34.47 -10.07 33.85
CA LEU A 442 -33.28 -10.70 34.43
C LEU A 442 -33.65 -11.99 35.15
N GLY A 443 -32.85 -13.05 34.96
CA GLY A 443 -33.06 -14.36 35.59
C GLY A 443 -32.67 -14.39 37.08
N CYS A 444 -33.01 -13.35 37.84
CA CYS A 444 -32.79 -13.27 39.28
C CYS A 444 -33.67 -14.28 40.03
N ARG A 445 -33.07 -15.01 40.96
CA ARG A 445 -33.71 -16.07 41.75
C ARG A 445 -33.85 -15.70 43.22
N ASN A 446 -33.11 -14.71 43.73
CA ASN A 446 -33.20 -14.28 45.12
C ASN A 446 -34.57 -13.61 45.39
N PRO A 447 -35.45 -14.17 46.25
CA PRO A 447 -36.77 -13.60 46.51
C PRO A 447 -36.72 -12.18 47.07
N LYS A 448 -35.65 -11.80 47.77
CA LYS A 448 -35.44 -10.46 48.36
C LYS A 448 -35.09 -9.41 47.29
N ARG A 449 -34.67 -9.85 46.09
CA ARG A 449 -34.48 -9.02 44.89
C ARG A 449 -35.75 -8.96 44.06
N THR A 450 -36.31 -10.12 43.69
CA THR A 450 -37.49 -10.19 42.80
C THR A 450 -38.75 -9.58 43.44
N ALA A 451 -38.96 -9.70 44.75
CA ALA A 451 -40.06 -9.02 45.46
C ALA A 451 -39.95 -7.47 45.50
N ARG A 452 -38.85 -6.89 45.01
CA ARG A 452 -38.70 -5.43 44.82
C ARG A 452 -38.98 -5.00 43.38
N PHE A 453 -39.09 -5.93 42.44
CA PHE A 453 -39.48 -5.66 41.06
C PHE A 453 -40.97 -5.26 41.00
N GLY A 454 -41.39 -4.50 39.98
CA GLY A 454 -42.81 -4.17 39.77
C GLY A 454 -43.41 -3.00 40.59
N ARG A 455 -42.65 -2.26 41.43
CA ARG A 455 -43.15 -0.99 42.01
C ARG A 455 -43.27 0.11 40.93
N ARG A 456 -44.43 0.11 40.27
CA ARG A 456 -44.78 0.68 38.96
C ARG A 456 -44.18 -0.09 37.78
N ARG A 457 -45.06 -0.75 37.00
CA ARG A 457 -44.83 -0.98 35.57
C ARG A 457 -44.46 0.35 34.93
N TYR A 458 -43.34 0.41 34.21
CA TYR A 458 -43.06 1.50 33.29
C TYR A 458 -43.95 1.35 32.05
N ALA A 459 -45.24 1.71 32.19
CA ALA A 459 -46.10 1.94 31.03
C ALA A 459 -45.38 2.95 30.13
N HIS A 460 -44.96 2.51 28.94
CA HIS A 460 -44.14 3.34 28.06
C HIS A 460 -44.94 4.56 27.60
N SER A 461 -44.61 5.72 28.16
CA SER A 461 -45.11 7.03 27.76
C SER A 461 -44.50 7.48 26.42
N SER A 462 -44.71 6.65 25.39
CA SER A 462 -44.80 7.07 23.98
C SER A 462 -45.84 8.20 23.78
N ASN A 463 -46.68 8.43 24.78
CA ASN A 463 -47.54 9.59 25.00
C ASN A 463 -46.79 10.93 25.11
N GLY A 464 -45.46 10.93 25.34
CA GLY A 464 -44.62 12.13 25.18
C GLY A 464 -44.45 12.61 23.73
N ALA A 465 -44.90 11.83 22.73
CA ALA A 465 -44.82 12.14 21.31
C ALA A 465 -46.06 11.67 20.52
N HIS A 466 -47.26 11.80 21.10
CA HIS A 466 -48.51 11.68 20.34
C HIS A 466 -48.77 12.95 19.53
N GLY A 467 -48.17 13.05 18.33
CA GLY A 467 -48.43 14.13 17.36
C GLY A 467 -47.24 14.65 16.53
N THR A 468 -46.03 14.11 16.68
CA THR A 468 -44.84 14.60 15.95
C THR A 468 -44.54 13.81 14.69
N THR A 469 -44.16 14.50 13.60
CA THR A 469 -43.86 13.90 12.29
C THR A 469 -42.66 12.95 12.29
N ILE A 470 -41.78 13.04 13.30
CA ILE A 470 -40.65 12.12 13.51
C ILE A 470 -41.13 10.67 13.69
N ARG A 471 -42.28 10.44 14.35
CA ARG A 471 -42.75 9.08 14.69
C ARG A 471 -43.07 8.22 13.46
N ALA A 472 -43.34 8.84 12.31
CA ALA A 472 -43.56 8.14 11.04
C ALA A 472 -42.29 7.47 10.47
N HIS A 473 -41.11 7.75 11.03
CA HIS A 473 -39.83 7.15 10.64
C HIS A 473 -39.26 6.19 11.70
N CYS A 474 -39.98 5.93 12.79
CA CYS A 474 -39.57 5.00 13.85
C CYS A 474 -40.50 3.79 13.88
N ASN A 475 -39.94 2.58 13.79
CA ASN A 475 -40.66 1.33 14.00
C ASN A 475 -40.13 0.64 15.27
N ASP A 476 -40.42 -0.65 15.51
CA ASP A 476 -40.00 -1.34 16.73
C ASP A 476 -38.50 -1.66 16.78
N TRP A 477 -37.84 -1.71 15.62
CA TRP A 477 -36.39 -1.93 15.46
C TRP A 477 -35.62 -0.62 15.42
N LEU A 478 -36.01 0.32 14.56
CA LEU A 478 -35.30 1.58 14.30
C LEU A 478 -35.89 2.76 15.07
N GLY A 479 -35.02 3.50 15.75
CA GLY A 479 -35.32 4.78 16.39
C GLY A 479 -34.30 5.85 16.01
N PHE A 480 -34.52 7.07 16.51
CA PHE A 480 -33.69 8.24 16.19
C PHE A 480 -33.30 9.01 17.45
N GLU A 481 -32.01 9.29 17.63
CA GLU A 481 -31.46 10.06 18.76
C GLU A 481 -31.01 11.46 18.33
N ARG A 482 -31.39 12.48 19.10
CA ARG A 482 -31.08 13.87 18.75
C ARG A 482 -29.60 14.21 18.97
N VAL A 483 -28.97 14.76 17.94
CA VAL A 483 -27.60 15.29 17.96
C VAL A 483 -27.54 16.52 18.86
N LYS A 484 -26.56 16.54 19.77
CA LYS A 484 -26.25 17.65 20.69
C LYS A 484 -25.10 18.51 20.18
N SER A 485 -24.06 17.88 19.64
CA SER A 485 -22.88 18.54 19.10
C SER A 485 -22.12 17.62 18.16
N VAL A 486 -21.59 18.19 17.07
CA VAL A 486 -20.50 17.61 16.29
C VAL A 486 -19.31 18.57 16.43
N GLN A 487 -18.14 18.05 16.78
CA GLN A 487 -16.93 18.85 17.05
C GLN A 487 -15.70 18.03 16.63
N PRO A 488 -14.65 18.64 16.05
CA PRO A 488 -13.36 17.97 15.88
C PRO A 488 -12.86 17.42 17.23
N TYR A 489 -12.28 16.22 17.21
CA TYR A 489 -11.85 15.52 18.42
C TYR A 489 -10.33 15.34 18.45
N ALA A 490 -9.77 14.49 17.60
CA ALA A 490 -8.35 14.19 17.53
C ALA A 490 -7.96 13.78 16.11
N VAL A 491 -6.66 13.81 15.80
CA VAL A 491 -6.11 13.04 14.68
C VAL A 491 -5.68 11.69 15.25
N GLU A 492 -6.39 10.63 14.88
CA GLU A 492 -6.23 9.29 15.48
C GLU A 492 -6.39 8.18 14.43
N PRO A 493 -5.86 6.97 14.66
CA PRO A 493 -5.99 5.85 13.72
C PRO A 493 -7.45 5.49 13.49
N VAL A 494 -7.83 5.45 12.21
CA VAL A 494 -9.18 5.14 11.75
C VAL A 494 -9.21 3.88 10.88
N TYR A 495 -10.36 3.20 10.94
CA TYR A 495 -10.57 1.84 10.46
C TYR A 495 -11.95 1.75 9.81
N ASP A 496 -12.16 0.72 8.99
CA ASP A 496 -13.49 0.35 8.54
C ASP A 496 -13.64 -1.16 8.33
N ILE A 497 -14.89 -1.62 8.21
CA ILE A 497 -15.26 -3.03 8.06
C ILE A 497 -16.28 -3.19 6.93
N GLU A 498 -15.98 -4.01 5.94
CA GLU A 498 -16.90 -4.31 4.83
C GLU A 498 -17.93 -5.34 5.28
N VAL A 499 -19.23 -5.05 5.10
CA VAL A 499 -20.33 -5.87 5.62
C VAL A 499 -21.20 -6.41 4.49
N ASP A 500 -21.35 -7.73 4.42
CA ASP A 500 -22.11 -8.39 3.36
C ASP A 500 -23.62 -8.16 3.50
N GLY A 501 -24.28 -7.80 2.39
CA GLY A 501 -25.73 -7.62 2.31
C GLY A 501 -26.17 -6.16 2.54
N PRO A 502 -26.37 -5.67 3.78
CA PRO A 502 -26.94 -4.33 3.98
C PRO A 502 -25.96 -3.14 3.87
N HIS A 503 -24.66 -3.36 3.65
CA HIS A 503 -23.62 -2.31 3.53
C HIS A 503 -23.58 -1.29 4.70
N ASN A 504 -23.91 -1.72 5.93
CA ASN A 504 -23.84 -0.88 7.12
C ASN A 504 -23.72 -1.71 8.41
N PHE A 505 -23.37 -1.06 9.52
CA PHE A 505 -23.26 -1.70 10.84
C PHE A 505 -23.60 -0.76 12.01
N VAL A 506 -23.73 -1.33 13.20
CA VAL A 506 -23.96 -0.58 14.44
C VAL A 506 -22.65 -0.31 15.19
N ALA A 507 -22.29 0.97 15.30
CA ALA A 507 -21.10 1.48 15.99
C ALA A 507 -21.49 2.45 17.11
N GLU A 508 -21.01 2.25 18.34
CA GLU A 508 -21.43 2.98 19.56
C GLU A 508 -22.97 3.00 19.78
N GLY A 509 -23.67 2.02 19.19
CA GLY A 509 -25.13 1.97 19.17
C GLY A 509 -25.79 3.02 18.25
N LEU A 510 -25.09 3.52 17.23
CA LEU A 510 -25.62 4.33 16.12
C LEU A 510 -25.40 3.56 14.80
N VAL A 511 -26.18 3.86 13.75
CA VAL A 511 -26.04 3.20 12.44
C VAL A 511 -25.07 3.97 11.54
N ALA A 512 -24.01 3.27 11.11
CA ALA A 512 -22.86 3.76 10.35
C ALA A 512 -22.68 2.93 9.06
N HIS A 513 -22.25 3.57 7.97
CA HIS A 513 -22.02 2.89 6.68
C HIS A 513 -20.66 2.19 6.65
N ASN A 514 -20.37 1.38 5.62
CA ASN A 514 -19.00 0.92 5.37
C ASN A 514 -18.39 1.49 4.09
N SER A 515 -17.07 1.64 4.11
CA SER A 515 -16.22 1.81 2.93
C SER A 515 -16.63 0.84 1.83
N GLU A 516 -17.11 1.39 0.72
CA GLU A 516 -17.01 0.73 -0.58
C GLU A 516 -15.72 1.18 -1.27
N VAL A 517 -15.25 0.34 -2.19
CA VAL A 517 -13.85 0.29 -2.61
C VAL A 517 -13.70 0.85 -4.02
N VAL A 518 -13.23 2.10 -4.13
CA VAL A 518 -13.34 2.87 -5.38
C VAL A 518 -12.38 2.41 -6.49
N TYR A 519 -11.31 1.66 -6.21
CA TYR A 519 -10.55 1.01 -7.30
C TYR A 519 -11.25 -0.22 -7.92
N HIS A 520 -12.31 -0.77 -7.31
CA HIS A 520 -13.26 -1.62 -8.05
C HIS A 520 -14.02 -0.69 -8.99
N GLN A 521 -14.61 0.38 -8.45
CA GLN A 521 -15.34 1.40 -9.22
C GLN A 521 -14.52 2.08 -10.34
N ILE A 522 -13.19 2.23 -10.32
CA ILE A 522 -12.51 2.74 -11.52
C ILE A 522 -12.59 1.75 -12.69
N ARG A 523 -12.62 0.44 -12.47
CA ARG A 523 -12.85 -0.52 -13.56
C ARG A 523 -14.35 -0.80 -13.77
N GLU A 524 -15.10 -0.96 -12.69
CA GLU A 524 -16.52 -1.29 -12.69
C GLU A 524 -17.44 -0.10 -13.00
N ASP A 525 -17.12 1.14 -12.62
CA ASP A 525 -17.84 2.34 -13.11
C ASP A 525 -17.48 2.62 -14.57
N LEU A 526 -16.24 2.36 -15.00
CA LEU A 526 -15.90 2.47 -16.42
C LEU A 526 -16.67 1.40 -17.21
N GLU A 527 -16.65 0.14 -16.80
CA GLU A 527 -17.41 -0.95 -17.43
C GLU A 527 -18.94 -0.77 -17.31
N ALA A 528 -19.46 -0.20 -16.22
CA ALA A 528 -20.89 0.13 -16.05
C ALA A 528 -21.31 1.40 -16.82
N GLN A 529 -20.39 2.33 -17.07
CA GLN A 529 -20.55 3.38 -18.08
C GLN A 529 -20.39 2.80 -19.50
N GLY A 530 -19.87 1.57 -19.66
CA GLY A 530 -19.66 0.88 -20.94
C GLY A 530 -18.31 1.20 -21.63
N VAL A 531 -17.37 1.80 -20.91
CA VAL A 531 -16.00 2.08 -21.36
C VAL A 531 -15.18 0.80 -21.36
N ILE A 532 -14.53 0.50 -22.49
CA ILE A 532 -13.61 -0.62 -22.64
C ILE A 532 -12.19 -0.05 -22.63
N PHE A 533 -11.36 -0.47 -21.68
CA PHE A 533 -9.92 -0.17 -21.65
C PHE A 533 -9.11 -1.46 -21.47
N LEU A 534 -8.42 -1.86 -22.53
CA LEU A 534 -7.70 -3.12 -22.66
C LEU A 534 -6.39 -2.92 -23.44
N ASP A 535 -5.51 -3.92 -23.44
CA ASP A 535 -4.44 -3.96 -24.44
C ASP A 535 -4.95 -4.37 -25.83
N THR A 536 -4.21 -4.00 -26.87
CA THR A 536 -4.58 -4.23 -28.28
C THR A 536 -4.65 -5.71 -28.67
N ASP A 537 -3.92 -6.61 -27.99
CA ASP A 537 -3.97 -8.05 -28.25
C ASP A 537 -5.19 -8.72 -27.61
N THR A 538 -5.65 -8.24 -26.45
CA THR A 538 -6.86 -8.70 -25.78
C THR A 538 -8.11 -8.16 -26.47
N ALA A 539 -8.14 -6.86 -26.81
CA ALA A 539 -9.26 -6.25 -27.53
C ALA A 539 -9.52 -6.88 -28.92
N LEU A 540 -8.47 -7.30 -29.64
CA LEU A 540 -8.61 -8.05 -30.91
C LEU A 540 -9.30 -9.43 -30.74
N LYS A 541 -9.28 -10.00 -29.53
CA LYS A 541 -9.85 -11.32 -29.22
C LYS A 541 -11.24 -11.22 -28.59
N GLU A 542 -11.45 -10.23 -27.71
CA GLU A 542 -12.67 -10.08 -26.90
C GLU A 542 -13.71 -9.15 -27.53
N HIS A 543 -13.26 -8.14 -28.30
CA HIS A 543 -14.12 -7.22 -29.05
C HIS A 543 -13.79 -7.21 -30.55
N PRO A 544 -13.75 -8.39 -31.23
CA PRO A 544 -13.27 -8.51 -32.61
C PRO A 544 -14.13 -7.75 -33.62
N GLU A 545 -15.42 -7.52 -33.34
CA GLU A 545 -16.32 -6.70 -34.15
C GLU A 545 -15.99 -5.20 -34.08
N ILE A 546 -15.87 -4.62 -32.89
CA ILE A 546 -15.48 -3.20 -32.72
C ILE A 546 -14.05 -3.00 -33.27
N PHE A 547 -13.12 -3.89 -32.91
CA PHE A 547 -11.73 -3.81 -33.35
C PHE A 547 -11.63 -3.86 -34.88
N LYS A 548 -12.28 -4.83 -35.54
CA LYS A 548 -12.27 -4.97 -37.00
C LYS A 548 -13.01 -3.84 -37.73
N GLN A 549 -13.98 -3.19 -37.09
CA GLN A 549 -14.68 -2.03 -37.63
C GLN A 549 -13.77 -0.79 -37.74
N TYR A 550 -12.87 -0.58 -36.77
CA TYR A 550 -12.08 0.67 -36.68
C TYR A 550 -10.58 0.52 -37.01
N PHE A 551 -9.98 -0.66 -36.83
CA PHE A 551 -8.55 -0.88 -37.06
C PHE A 551 -8.11 -0.58 -38.50
N GLY A 552 -7.12 0.31 -38.66
CA GLY A 552 -6.58 0.68 -39.97
C GLY A 552 -7.50 1.57 -40.82
N THR A 553 -8.64 2.04 -40.28
CA THR A 553 -9.55 2.94 -41.00
C THR A 553 -9.04 4.38 -41.09
N VAL A 554 -8.14 4.77 -40.17
CA VAL A 554 -7.57 6.12 -40.08
C VAL A 554 -6.13 6.12 -40.59
N ILE A 555 -5.34 5.11 -40.23
CA ILE A 555 -3.96 4.87 -40.70
C ILE A 555 -3.86 3.46 -41.31
N PRO A 556 -4.29 3.28 -42.58
CA PRO A 556 -4.14 2.01 -43.26
C PRO A 556 -2.66 1.70 -43.54
N ALA A 557 -2.31 0.41 -43.68
CA ALA A 557 -0.97 -0.04 -44.08
C ALA A 557 -0.47 0.59 -45.41
N GLY A 558 -1.39 1.10 -46.24
CA GLY A 558 -1.08 1.81 -47.48
C GLY A 558 -0.58 3.25 -47.32
N ASP A 559 -0.65 3.84 -46.12
CA ASP A 559 -0.34 5.26 -45.87
C ASP A 559 1.13 5.60 -46.14
N ASN A 560 2.04 5.19 -45.27
CA ASN A 560 3.48 5.43 -45.37
C ASN A 560 4.30 4.16 -45.07
N LYS A 561 5.62 4.16 -45.38
CA LYS A 561 6.47 2.97 -45.22
C LYS A 561 6.50 2.46 -43.77
N PHE A 562 6.54 3.36 -42.80
CA PHE A 562 6.59 3.01 -41.37
C PHE A 562 5.24 2.53 -40.83
N SER A 563 4.11 3.08 -41.31
CA SER A 563 2.79 2.50 -41.05
C SER A 563 2.63 1.09 -41.65
N ALA A 564 3.24 0.82 -42.82
CA ALA A 564 3.24 -0.51 -43.41
C ALA A 564 4.08 -1.49 -42.57
N LEU A 565 5.24 -1.05 -42.08
CA LEU A 565 6.08 -1.82 -41.15
C LEU A 565 5.31 -2.15 -39.87
N ASN A 566 4.84 -1.13 -39.14
CA ASN A 566 4.02 -1.29 -37.93
C ASN A 566 2.83 -2.24 -38.16
N THR A 567 2.05 -2.06 -39.23
CA THR A 567 0.88 -2.92 -39.49
C THR A 567 1.28 -4.38 -39.77
N ALA A 568 2.51 -4.66 -40.25
CA ALA A 568 3.02 -6.01 -40.43
C ALA A 568 3.45 -6.67 -39.09
N VAL A 569 4.12 -5.92 -38.20
CA VAL A 569 4.84 -6.47 -37.04
C VAL A 569 4.34 -6.03 -35.65
N TRP A 570 3.28 -5.22 -35.55
CA TRP A 570 2.87 -4.64 -34.25
C TRP A 570 2.73 -5.68 -33.13
N SER A 571 3.36 -5.36 -32.00
CA SER A 571 3.65 -6.28 -30.91
C SER A 571 2.79 -6.06 -29.67
N GLY A 572 2.27 -4.84 -29.46
CA GLY A 572 1.34 -4.46 -28.38
C GLY A 572 0.71 -3.09 -28.63
N GLY A 573 0.13 -2.48 -27.60
CA GLY A 573 -0.54 -1.16 -27.64
C GLY A 573 -1.78 -1.10 -26.74
N SER A 574 -2.44 0.05 -26.71
CA SER A 574 -3.67 0.28 -25.91
C SER A 574 -4.92 0.37 -26.80
N PHE A 575 -6.00 -0.28 -26.39
CA PHE A 575 -7.33 -0.15 -26.99
C PHE A 575 -8.28 0.55 -25.99
N ILE A 576 -8.94 1.61 -26.45
CA ILE A 576 -9.91 2.38 -25.67
C ILE A 576 -11.18 2.59 -26.49
N TYR A 577 -12.34 2.21 -25.97
CA TYR A 577 -13.65 2.60 -26.49
C TYR A 577 -14.45 3.27 -25.37
N VAL A 578 -14.93 4.50 -25.61
CA VAL A 578 -15.79 5.27 -24.69
C VAL A 578 -17.15 5.44 -25.37
N PRO A 579 -18.27 4.98 -24.77
CA PRO A 579 -19.58 5.01 -25.41
C PRO A 579 -20.25 6.38 -25.33
N SER A 580 -21.39 6.52 -26.03
CA SER A 580 -22.06 7.80 -26.20
C SER A 580 -22.47 8.45 -24.86
N GLY A 581 -22.18 9.75 -24.74
CA GLY A 581 -22.50 10.58 -23.59
C GLY A 581 -21.61 10.42 -22.35
N VAL A 582 -20.62 9.52 -22.37
CA VAL A 582 -19.76 9.24 -21.20
C VAL A 582 -18.55 10.16 -21.13
N HIS A 583 -18.38 10.83 -19.99
CA HIS A 583 -17.29 11.77 -19.74
C HIS A 583 -16.30 11.17 -18.74
N VAL A 584 -15.15 10.68 -19.22
CA VAL A 584 -14.14 10.07 -18.35
C VAL A 584 -13.31 11.17 -17.68
N ASP A 585 -13.63 11.45 -16.42
CA ASP A 585 -13.01 12.54 -15.64
C ASP A 585 -11.55 12.29 -15.22
N ILE A 586 -11.05 11.05 -15.36
CA ILE A 586 -9.70 10.63 -14.91
C ILE A 586 -8.83 10.24 -16.12
N PRO A 587 -7.57 10.71 -16.24
CA PRO A 587 -6.66 10.27 -17.30
C PRO A 587 -6.29 8.79 -17.19
N LEU A 588 -6.53 8.03 -18.28
CA LEU A 588 -6.25 6.59 -18.40
C LEU A 588 -4.78 6.37 -18.79
N GLN A 589 -3.93 5.83 -17.93
CA GLN A 589 -2.48 5.72 -18.17
C GLN A 589 -2.06 4.32 -18.64
N ALA A 590 -1.08 4.23 -19.56
CA ALA A 590 -0.37 3.00 -19.90
C ALA A 590 0.95 3.28 -20.67
N TYR A 591 2.00 2.51 -20.38
CA TYR A 591 3.39 2.83 -20.74
C TYR A 591 4.01 1.91 -21.81
N PHE A 592 4.90 2.44 -22.66
CA PHE A 592 5.61 1.69 -23.71
C PHE A 592 7.17 1.71 -23.69
N ARG A 593 7.83 0.57 -23.39
CA ARG A 593 9.30 0.44 -23.18
C ARG A 593 10.02 -0.47 -24.21
N ILE A 594 11.16 -0.01 -24.75
CA ILE A 594 12.12 -0.87 -25.51
C ILE A 594 12.96 -1.70 -24.52
N ASN A 595 13.01 -3.03 -24.64
CA ASN A 595 13.66 -3.91 -23.64
C ASN A 595 14.87 -4.73 -24.16
N THR A 596 15.38 -4.51 -25.38
CA THR A 596 16.50 -5.31 -25.92
C THR A 596 17.29 -4.56 -27.01
N GLU A 597 18.60 -4.81 -27.08
CA GLU A 597 19.46 -4.32 -28.17
C GLU A 597 18.92 -4.72 -29.56
N ASN A 598 18.99 -3.77 -30.51
CA ASN A 598 18.49 -3.88 -31.88
C ASN A 598 17.00 -4.31 -31.97
N MET A 599 16.19 -4.07 -30.93
CA MET A 599 14.75 -4.34 -30.99
C MET A 599 14.01 -3.17 -31.63
N GLY A 600 13.09 -3.48 -32.54
CA GLY A 600 12.12 -2.52 -33.03
C GLY A 600 10.86 -2.54 -32.15
N GLN A 601 10.38 -1.36 -31.76
CA GLN A 601 9.17 -1.19 -30.96
C GLN A 601 8.02 -0.74 -31.86
N PHE A 602 6.94 -1.53 -31.88
CA PHE A 602 5.83 -1.38 -32.82
C PHE A 602 4.48 -1.42 -32.09
N GLU A 603 4.16 -0.35 -31.34
CA GLU A 603 2.83 -0.21 -30.75
C GLU A 603 1.76 0.18 -31.75
N ARG A 604 0.53 -0.29 -31.49
CA ARG A 604 -0.68 0.18 -32.14
C ARG A 604 -1.75 0.56 -31.13
N THR A 605 -1.90 1.85 -30.90
CA THR A 605 -2.94 2.41 -30.03
C THR A 605 -4.16 2.79 -30.86
N LEU A 606 -5.34 2.34 -30.43
CA LEU A 606 -6.62 2.57 -31.11
C LEU A 606 -7.62 3.12 -30.08
N ILE A 607 -8.08 4.36 -30.30
CA ILE A 607 -9.02 5.05 -29.41
C ILE A 607 -10.29 5.41 -30.18
N ILE A 608 -11.44 5.06 -29.64
CA ILE A 608 -12.76 5.43 -30.14
C ILE A 608 -13.49 6.19 -29.02
N ALA A 609 -13.82 7.45 -29.28
CA ALA A 609 -14.71 8.25 -28.44
C ALA A 609 -16.03 8.41 -29.19
N ASP A 610 -17.08 7.75 -28.70
CA ASP A 610 -18.42 7.71 -29.30
C ASP A 610 -19.26 8.97 -28.96
N GLU A 611 -20.44 9.14 -29.57
CA GLU A 611 -21.15 10.43 -29.63
C GLU A 611 -21.27 11.18 -28.29
N GLY A 612 -20.63 12.34 -28.16
CA GLY A 612 -20.66 13.19 -26.96
C GLY A 612 -19.72 12.80 -25.80
N SER A 613 -18.75 11.90 -25.99
CA SER A 613 -17.86 11.38 -24.91
C SER A 613 -16.53 12.13 -24.70
N TYR A 614 -15.75 11.78 -23.65
CA TYR A 614 -14.44 12.41 -23.29
C TYR A 614 -13.39 11.46 -22.63
N VAL A 615 -12.06 11.67 -22.85
CA VAL A 615 -10.91 10.85 -22.30
C VAL A 615 -9.46 11.48 -22.43
N HIS A 616 -8.45 11.01 -21.63
CA HIS A 616 -7.03 11.51 -21.49
C HIS A 616 -5.95 10.42 -21.07
N TYR A 617 -4.57 10.61 -21.13
CA TYR A 617 -3.50 9.52 -21.06
C TYR A 617 -1.95 9.88 -20.88
N VAL A 618 -1.07 9.28 -19.97
CA VAL A 618 0.44 9.57 -19.72
C VAL A 618 1.43 8.53 -18.93
N GLU A 619 2.74 8.83 -18.53
CA GLU A 619 3.98 7.92 -18.34
C GLU A 619 5.26 8.31 -17.33
N GLY A 620 6.29 7.45 -16.88
CA GLY A 620 7.63 7.77 -16.08
C GLY A 620 8.67 6.62 -15.50
N CYS A 621 9.98 6.79 -14.97
CA CYS A 621 11.18 5.75 -14.81
C CYS A 621 12.28 5.53 -13.56
N LEU A 622 13.12 4.40 -13.40
CA LEU A 622 14.12 3.87 -12.29
C LEU A 622 15.51 3.07 -12.68
N PRO A 623 16.51 2.65 -11.77
CA PRO A 623 17.77 1.81 -12.02
C PRO A 623 18.26 0.46 -11.28
N ALA A 624 19.57 0.02 -11.36
CA ALA A 624 20.18 -1.37 -11.21
C ALA A 624 21.23 -1.65 -10.10
N GLY A 625 21.48 -2.93 -9.73
CA GLY A 625 22.50 -3.37 -8.75
C GLY A 625 22.17 -3.00 -7.29
N GLU A 626 21.31 -1.99 -7.17
CA GLU A 626 20.57 -1.58 -6.00
C GLU A 626 19.81 -2.74 -5.37
N LEU A 627 19.77 -2.73 -4.03
CA LEU A 627 19.17 -3.81 -3.27
C LEU A 627 17.70 -3.49 -2.94
N VAL A 628 16.81 -4.35 -3.41
CA VAL A 628 15.39 -4.31 -3.06
C VAL A 628 15.18 -5.06 -1.75
N THR A 629 14.36 -4.49 -0.86
CA THR A 629 14.01 -5.10 0.42
C THR A 629 12.92 -6.15 0.18
N MET A 630 13.29 -7.41 0.34
CA MET A 630 12.41 -8.54 0.12
C MET A 630 11.51 -8.80 1.34
N ALA A 631 10.38 -9.47 1.13
CA ALA A 631 9.43 -9.79 2.18
C ALA A 631 9.93 -10.83 3.21
N ASP A 632 10.93 -11.63 2.83
CA ASP A 632 11.66 -12.55 3.72
C ASP A 632 12.70 -11.81 4.61
N GLY A 633 12.86 -10.49 4.41
CA GLY A 633 13.84 -9.65 5.09
C GLY A 633 15.26 -9.71 4.47
N ASP A 634 15.45 -10.38 3.34
CA ASP A 634 16.72 -10.34 2.61
C ASP A 634 16.83 -9.07 1.74
N LEU A 635 18.04 -8.78 1.27
CA LEU A 635 18.35 -7.67 0.36
C LEU A 635 18.94 -8.22 -0.93
N ARG A 636 18.08 -8.35 -1.95
CA ARG A 636 18.44 -8.91 -3.26
C ARG A 636 18.70 -7.78 -4.26
N PRO A 637 19.75 -7.86 -5.11
CA PRO A 637 19.91 -6.94 -6.23
C PRO A 637 18.68 -6.98 -7.14
N ILE A 638 18.21 -5.82 -7.59
CA ILE A 638 16.98 -5.68 -8.39
C ILE A 638 16.97 -6.56 -9.65
N GLU A 639 18.14 -6.78 -10.28
CA GLU A 639 18.32 -7.67 -11.43
C GLU A 639 18.13 -9.17 -11.12
N SER A 640 18.12 -9.54 -9.84
CA SER A 640 17.90 -10.92 -9.35
C SER A 640 16.47 -11.18 -8.88
N VAL A 641 15.63 -10.14 -8.77
CA VAL A 641 14.20 -10.26 -8.44
C VAL A 641 13.46 -10.87 -9.63
N ARG A 642 12.41 -11.66 -9.38
CA ARG A 642 11.60 -12.33 -10.41
C ARG A 642 10.11 -12.05 -10.24
N VAL A 643 9.34 -12.18 -11.32
CA VAL A 643 7.87 -12.15 -11.24
C VAL A 643 7.40 -13.24 -10.29
N GLY A 644 6.55 -12.87 -9.32
CA GLY A 644 6.12 -13.76 -8.25
C GLY A 644 6.96 -13.73 -6.98
N ASP A 645 8.14 -13.11 -6.95
CA ASP A 645 8.79 -12.75 -5.70
C ASP A 645 7.90 -11.79 -4.90
N ARG A 646 8.11 -11.73 -3.58
CA ARG A 646 7.45 -10.75 -2.70
C ARG A 646 8.46 -9.74 -2.15
N VAL A 647 8.14 -8.46 -2.32
CA VAL A 647 8.92 -7.31 -1.84
C VAL A 647 8.18 -6.60 -0.72
N LEU A 648 8.85 -5.71 0.01
CA LEU A 648 8.19 -4.74 0.87
C LEU A 648 7.92 -3.44 0.09
N SER A 649 6.81 -2.78 0.41
CA SER A 649 6.36 -1.51 -0.20
C SER A 649 6.21 -0.39 0.83
N HIS A 650 5.81 0.80 0.38
CA HIS A 650 5.79 2.00 1.24
C HIS A 650 4.79 1.93 2.41
N ASP A 651 3.77 1.07 2.32
CA ASP A 651 2.81 0.83 3.41
C ASP A 651 3.36 -0.06 4.54
N GLY A 652 4.58 -0.58 4.38
CA GLY A 652 5.25 -1.50 5.29
C GLY A 652 4.82 -2.96 5.15
N ARG A 653 3.96 -3.31 4.20
CA ARG A 653 3.49 -4.69 3.97
C ARG A 653 4.24 -5.36 2.81
N SER A 654 3.95 -6.65 2.62
CA SER A 654 4.53 -7.49 1.58
C SER A 654 3.59 -7.64 0.39
N HIS A 655 4.06 -7.26 -0.80
CA HIS A 655 3.31 -7.29 -2.05
C HIS A 655 4.09 -8.09 -3.12
N ARG A 656 3.40 -8.65 -4.11
CA ARG A 656 4.02 -9.49 -5.15
C ARG A 656 4.54 -8.65 -6.31
N VAL A 657 5.67 -9.04 -6.88
CA VAL A 657 6.20 -8.47 -8.12
C VAL A 657 5.40 -9.03 -9.30
N THR A 658 4.75 -8.14 -10.07
CA THR A 658 3.93 -8.49 -11.24
C THR A 658 4.74 -8.46 -12.53
N ALA A 659 5.71 -7.56 -12.64
CA ALA A 659 6.69 -7.52 -13.74
C ALA A 659 8.08 -7.09 -13.25
N VAL A 660 9.11 -7.50 -14.00
CA VAL A 660 10.49 -7.01 -13.83
C VAL A 660 10.91 -6.40 -15.15
N GLN A 661 11.47 -5.19 -15.10
CA GLN A 661 11.75 -4.37 -16.26
C GLN A 661 13.23 -3.96 -16.28
N MET A 662 13.85 -3.89 -17.47
CA MET A 662 15.27 -3.57 -17.64
C MET A 662 15.44 -2.48 -18.70
N ARG A 663 16.46 -1.64 -18.56
CA ARG A 663 16.86 -0.65 -19.56
C ARG A 663 18.34 -0.32 -19.41
N ASP A 664 18.96 0.26 -20.43
CA ASP A 664 20.23 0.96 -20.27
C ASP A 664 20.00 2.43 -19.85
N LEU A 665 21.04 3.10 -19.33
CA LEU A 665 21.11 4.54 -19.05
C LEU A 665 22.32 5.18 -19.73
N ASN A 666 22.19 6.46 -20.03
CA ASN A 666 23.24 7.37 -20.48
C ASN A 666 22.87 8.78 -19.97
N GLY A 667 23.15 9.04 -18.70
CA GLY A 667 22.69 10.24 -18.00
C GLY A 667 22.85 10.14 -16.48
N GLU A 668 22.30 11.12 -15.78
CA GLU A 668 22.46 11.28 -14.34
C GLU A 668 21.83 10.17 -13.47
N LEU A 669 22.67 9.53 -12.65
CA LEU A 669 22.26 8.78 -11.45
C LEU A 669 22.40 9.63 -10.19
N PHE A 670 21.28 9.85 -9.53
CA PHE A 670 21.17 10.52 -8.24
C PHE A 670 21.36 9.51 -7.11
N THR A 671 22.52 9.56 -6.47
CA THR A 671 22.82 8.71 -5.30
C THR A 671 22.52 9.45 -4.02
N PHE A 672 21.54 8.95 -3.26
CA PHE A 672 21.15 9.47 -1.97
C PHE A 672 21.92 8.77 -0.88
N THR A 673 22.68 9.53 -0.09
CA THR A 673 23.25 9.07 1.17
C THR A 673 22.36 9.60 2.29
N PRO A 674 21.47 8.80 2.88
CA PRO A 674 20.69 9.19 4.05
C PRO A 674 21.59 9.25 5.31
N MET A 675 21.03 9.64 6.45
CA MET A 675 21.74 9.62 7.73
C MET A 675 22.28 8.24 8.16
N SER A 676 21.81 7.14 7.54
CA SER A 676 22.40 5.80 7.63
C SER A 676 23.26 5.52 6.39
N PRO A 677 24.59 5.70 6.41
CA PRO A 677 25.37 5.78 5.18
C PRO A 677 25.51 4.46 4.40
N ALA A 678 25.22 3.31 5.03
CA ALA A 678 25.20 2.02 4.34
C ALA A 678 23.87 1.77 3.58
N ASN A 679 22.80 2.53 3.86
CA ASN A 679 21.56 2.55 3.07
C ASN A 679 21.64 3.59 1.94
N ALA A 680 22.82 3.82 1.37
CA ALA A 680 22.97 4.72 0.23
C ALA A 680 22.58 3.97 -1.05
N PHE A 681 21.71 4.59 -1.86
CA PHE A 681 21.14 4.00 -3.07
C PHE A 681 21.13 5.02 -4.21
N SER A 682 21.38 4.55 -5.44
CA SER A 682 21.24 5.32 -6.67
C SER A 682 19.85 5.16 -7.29
N VAL A 683 19.28 6.26 -7.76
CA VAL A 683 18.10 6.26 -8.64
C VAL A 683 18.33 7.14 -9.88
N THR A 684 17.56 6.97 -10.94
CA THR A 684 17.60 7.85 -12.11
C THR A 684 16.95 9.19 -11.80
N ALA A 685 17.30 10.23 -12.56
CA ALA A 685 16.84 11.60 -12.33
C ALA A 685 15.31 11.73 -12.19
N GLU A 686 14.56 11.03 -13.03
CA GLU A 686 13.11 11.04 -13.07
C GLU A 686 12.41 10.23 -11.96
N HIS A 687 13.15 9.45 -11.16
CA HIS A 687 12.53 8.43 -10.33
C HIS A 687 11.74 8.98 -9.12
N PRO A 688 10.46 8.62 -8.92
CA PRO A 688 9.70 9.09 -7.77
C PRO A 688 10.13 8.41 -6.46
N LEU A 689 10.70 9.22 -5.56
CA LEU A 689 11.00 8.86 -4.16
C LEU A 689 9.90 9.38 -3.25
N LEU A 690 9.50 8.60 -2.24
CA LEU A 690 8.51 9.07 -1.27
C LEU A 690 9.19 9.98 -0.24
N VAL A 691 8.87 11.27 -0.29
CA VAL A 691 9.62 12.35 0.39
C VAL A 691 8.68 13.32 1.10
N VAL A 692 9.13 13.82 2.27
CA VAL A 692 8.62 15.05 2.89
C VAL A 692 9.65 16.16 2.68
N PRO A 693 9.38 17.18 1.84
CA PRO A 693 10.31 18.27 1.60
C PRO A 693 10.58 19.11 2.85
N ARG A 694 11.85 19.47 3.08
CA ARG A 694 12.31 20.22 4.25
C ARG A 694 11.70 21.62 4.33
N SER A 695 11.42 22.23 3.18
CA SER A 695 10.85 23.56 3.02
C SER A 695 9.50 23.73 3.70
N GLU A 696 8.66 22.70 3.68
CA GLU A 696 7.29 22.69 4.22
C GLU A 696 7.28 22.68 5.77
N VAL A 697 8.34 22.15 6.38
CA VAL A 697 8.45 21.90 7.82
C VAL A 697 9.41 22.86 8.56
N LEU A 698 9.81 23.97 7.93
CA LEU A 698 10.71 24.97 8.52
C LEU A 698 10.06 25.79 9.66
N VAL A 699 10.83 26.05 10.73
CA VAL A 699 10.48 27.06 11.74
C VAL A 699 10.78 28.47 11.20
N LYS A 700 9.86 29.43 11.41
CA LYS A 700 10.03 30.85 11.06
C LYS A 700 11.04 31.60 11.96
N ARG A 701 12.30 31.15 12.01
CA ARG A 701 13.42 31.85 12.68
C ARG A 701 14.64 31.90 11.76
N GLN A 702 15.38 33.01 11.83
CA GLN A 702 16.63 33.16 11.09
C GLN A 702 17.70 32.16 11.57
N PRO A 703 18.56 31.65 10.68
CA PRO A 703 19.67 30.76 11.05
C PRO A 703 20.65 31.46 11.99
N ARG A 704 21.32 30.68 12.85
CA ARG A 704 22.28 31.18 13.83
C ARG A 704 23.58 30.38 13.73
N ASN A 705 24.72 31.08 13.75
CA ASN A 705 26.07 30.51 13.75
C ASN A 705 26.32 29.47 12.62
N GLY A 706 25.77 29.70 11.42
CA GLY A 706 25.97 28.83 10.25
C GLY A 706 25.14 27.53 10.22
N TRP A 707 24.32 27.27 11.24
CA TRP A 707 23.40 26.12 11.23
C TRP A 707 22.13 26.45 10.45
N GLN A 708 21.64 25.48 9.66
CA GLN A 708 20.33 25.58 9.01
C GLN A 708 19.20 25.80 10.05
N PRO A 709 18.06 26.40 9.67
CA PRO A 709 16.90 26.51 10.55
C PRO A 709 16.46 25.16 11.12
N GLU A 710 15.99 25.17 12.36
CA GLU A 710 15.39 23.99 12.98
C GLU A 710 14.10 23.60 12.25
N VAL A 711 13.91 22.29 12.09
CA VAL A 711 12.70 21.70 11.54
C VAL A 711 11.68 21.51 12.65
N ASP A 712 10.47 22.01 12.43
CA ASP A 712 9.34 21.87 13.33
C ASP A 712 8.96 20.38 13.40
N SER A 713 9.37 19.74 14.48
CA SER A 713 9.18 18.31 14.67
C SER A 713 7.74 17.93 15.07
N ALA A 714 6.84 18.91 15.21
CA ALA A 714 5.40 18.66 15.21
C ALA A 714 4.85 18.65 13.76
N ARG A 715 5.24 19.62 12.92
CA ARG A 715 4.85 19.64 11.49
C ARG A 715 5.31 18.40 10.73
N LEU A 716 6.57 18.00 10.88
CA LEU A 716 7.13 16.82 10.21
C LEU A 716 6.47 15.50 10.64
N LYS A 717 5.71 15.48 11.75
CA LYS A 717 4.89 14.35 12.19
C LYS A 717 3.46 14.34 11.61
N VAL A 718 3.04 15.40 10.93
CA VAL A 718 1.71 15.56 10.31
C VAL A 718 1.81 16.03 8.85
N ALA A 719 3.01 15.99 8.27
CA ALA A 719 3.25 16.32 6.88
C ALA A 719 3.18 15.03 6.05
N GLU A 720 2.19 14.96 5.16
CA GLU A 720 1.98 13.84 4.26
C GLU A 720 3.16 13.70 3.29
N PRO A 721 3.81 12.52 3.20
CA PRO A 721 4.82 12.27 2.19
C PRO A 721 4.21 12.25 0.79
N ARG A 722 4.96 12.75 -0.20
CA ARG A 722 4.56 12.74 -1.60
C ARG A 722 5.66 12.18 -2.49
N TRP A 723 5.27 11.63 -3.63
CA TRP A 723 6.20 11.16 -4.64
C TRP A 723 6.90 12.36 -5.29
N VAL A 724 8.23 12.40 -5.23
CA VAL A 724 9.07 13.48 -5.77
C VAL A 724 10.16 12.86 -6.64
N ALA A 725 10.30 13.31 -7.88
CA ALA A 725 11.35 12.85 -8.78
C ALA A 725 12.74 13.11 -8.15
N ALA A 726 13.64 12.13 -8.23
CA ALA A 726 14.93 12.14 -7.55
C ALA A 726 15.73 13.44 -7.74
N LYS A 727 15.76 13.95 -8.98
CA LYS A 727 16.41 15.22 -9.36
C LYS A 727 15.96 16.44 -8.55
N ASP A 728 14.77 16.38 -7.97
CA ASP A 728 14.12 17.43 -7.17
C ASP A 728 14.25 17.24 -5.65
N VAL A 729 14.68 16.06 -5.19
CA VAL A 729 14.93 15.78 -3.78
C VAL A 729 16.25 16.43 -3.34
N ALA A 730 16.22 17.32 -2.35
CA ALA A 730 17.37 18.12 -1.92
C ALA A 730 18.10 17.54 -0.69
N GLU A 731 19.31 18.05 -0.42
CA GLU A 731 20.02 17.72 0.83
C GLU A 731 19.27 18.29 2.05
N GLY A 732 18.95 17.42 3.01
CA GLY A 732 18.17 17.74 4.20
C GLY A 732 16.66 17.53 4.07
N ASP A 733 16.13 17.18 2.89
CA ASP A 733 14.78 16.63 2.72
C ASP A 733 14.67 15.25 3.35
N PHE A 734 13.45 14.80 3.68
CA PHE A 734 13.24 13.56 4.43
C PHE A 734 12.68 12.45 3.54
N LEU A 735 13.48 11.40 3.31
CA LEU A 735 13.04 10.16 2.68
C LEU A 735 12.21 9.33 3.66
N VAL A 736 11.19 8.62 3.15
CA VAL A 736 10.36 7.70 3.93
C VAL A 736 11.01 6.31 4.02
N TYR A 737 11.33 5.91 5.24
CA TYR A 737 11.69 4.53 5.61
C TYR A 737 10.50 3.93 6.40
N PRO A 738 9.62 3.10 5.82
CA PRO A 738 8.47 2.55 6.53
C PRO A 738 8.87 1.51 7.57
N LYS A 739 8.00 1.31 8.56
CA LYS A 739 8.14 0.24 9.56
C LYS A 739 7.52 -1.05 9.00
N PRO A 740 8.26 -2.17 8.89
CA PRO A 740 7.70 -3.43 8.43
C PRO A 740 6.55 -3.89 9.34
N LYS A 741 5.36 -4.05 8.77
CA LYS A 741 4.15 -4.44 9.51
C LYS A 741 4.09 -5.95 9.69
N PRO A 742 3.58 -6.48 10.83
CA PRO A 742 3.41 -7.91 11.01
C PRO A 742 2.47 -8.50 9.95
N LEU A 743 2.87 -9.63 9.34
CA LEU A 743 1.90 -10.53 8.73
C LEU A 743 1.11 -11.24 9.85
N PRO A 744 -0.19 -11.52 9.68
CA PRO A 744 -1.00 -12.22 10.68
C PRO A 744 -0.58 -13.70 10.76
N HIS A 745 0.47 -13.97 11.54
CA HIS A 745 1.01 -15.30 11.75
C HIS A 745 1.12 -15.60 13.25
N LYS A 746 0.82 -16.85 13.63
CA LYS A 746 0.88 -17.30 15.01
C LYS A 746 2.32 -17.66 15.35
N THR A 747 2.85 -17.12 16.45
CA THR A 747 4.22 -17.37 16.91
C THR A 747 4.47 -18.88 17.05
N VAL A 748 5.51 -19.36 16.36
CA VAL A 748 5.82 -20.80 16.19
C VAL A 748 7.04 -21.20 17.01
N LEU A 749 7.97 -20.27 17.22
CA LEU A 749 9.24 -20.52 17.91
C LEU A 749 9.18 -20.00 19.36
N PRO A 750 9.69 -20.74 20.35
CA PRO A 750 9.70 -20.33 21.76
C PRO A 750 10.72 -19.22 22.04
N LEU A 751 10.49 -18.43 23.10
CA LEU A 751 11.37 -17.30 23.47
C LEU A 751 12.79 -17.74 23.85
N GLU A 752 12.95 -18.95 24.37
CA GLU A 752 14.25 -19.59 24.58
C GLU A 752 15.05 -19.71 23.27
N PHE A 753 14.37 -19.92 22.14
CA PHE A 753 15.02 -19.94 20.83
C PHE A 753 15.42 -18.53 20.38
N ALA A 754 14.61 -17.51 20.68
CA ALA A 754 14.95 -16.10 20.43
C ALA A 754 16.26 -15.72 21.13
N ARG A 755 16.36 -15.98 22.44
CA ARG A 755 17.58 -15.72 23.23
C ARG A 755 18.78 -16.48 22.70
N LEU A 756 18.64 -17.78 22.46
CA LEU A 756 19.73 -18.60 21.96
C LEU A 756 20.18 -18.18 20.54
N ALA A 757 19.26 -17.72 19.69
CA ALA A 757 19.58 -17.15 18.39
C ALA A 757 20.29 -15.79 18.50
N GLY A 758 19.89 -14.93 19.45
CA GLY A 758 20.57 -13.66 19.73
C GLY A 758 22.01 -13.85 20.19
N TYR A 759 22.23 -14.70 21.20
CA TYR A 759 23.58 -15.10 21.62
C TYR A 759 24.36 -15.83 20.51
N TYR A 760 23.67 -16.56 19.62
CA TYR A 760 24.30 -17.16 18.46
C TYR A 760 24.71 -16.13 17.41
N LEU A 761 23.95 -15.04 17.24
CA LEU A 761 24.27 -13.96 16.31
C LEU A 761 25.52 -13.19 16.75
N ALA A 762 25.69 -12.98 18.05
CA ALA A 762 26.92 -12.49 18.68
C ALA A 762 28.03 -13.56 18.62
N GLU A 763 28.25 -14.26 19.72
CA GLU A 763 29.46 -15.06 19.97
C GLU A 763 29.31 -16.56 19.67
N GLY A 764 28.14 -16.99 19.19
CA GLY A 764 27.92 -18.38 18.80
C GLY A 764 28.39 -18.76 17.39
N HIS A 765 28.74 -20.04 17.24
CA HIS A 765 28.89 -20.72 15.96
C HIS A 765 28.56 -22.22 16.05
N ALA A 766 28.00 -22.78 14.98
CA ALA A 766 27.73 -24.21 14.83
C ALA A 766 28.93 -24.91 14.16
N THR A 767 29.47 -25.95 14.79
CA THR A 767 30.69 -26.65 14.33
C THR A 767 30.68 -28.15 14.62
N LEU A 768 31.57 -28.90 13.97
CA LEU A 768 31.80 -30.32 14.18
C LEU A 768 32.99 -30.52 15.14
N THR A 769 32.71 -30.69 16.43
CA THR A 769 33.74 -30.92 17.44
C THR A 769 33.94 -32.42 17.63
N ASN A 770 35.15 -32.93 17.36
CA ASN A 770 35.48 -34.37 17.41
C ASN A 770 34.56 -35.26 16.54
N GLY A 771 34.04 -34.72 15.44
CA GLY A 771 33.06 -35.39 14.56
C GLY A 771 31.59 -35.25 15.00
N CYS A 772 31.32 -34.70 16.19
CA CYS A 772 29.96 -34.50 16.70
C CYS A 772 29.44 -33.09 16.41
N GLU A 773 28.15 -33.00 16.04
CA GLU A 773 27.44 -31.74 15.82
C GLU A 773 27.29 -30.94 17.12
N SER A 774 27.78 -29.70 17.13
CA SER A 774 27.91 -28.89 18.34
C SER A 774 27.65 -27.40 18.11
N LEU A 775 27.14 -26.73 19.13
CA LEU A 775 27.09 -25.27 19.24
C LEU A 775 28.21 -24.82 20.20
N VAL A 776 28.90 -23.75 19.85
CA VAL A 776 29.99 -23.17 20.65
C VAL A 776 29.77 -21.67 20.79
N PHE A 777 29.73 -21.18 22.03
CA PHE A 777 29.62 -19.76 22.39
C PHE A 777 30.85 -19.34 23.21
N SER A 778 31.26 -18.07 23.13
CA SER A 778 32.44 -17.53 23.83
C SER A 778 32.11 -16.19 24.48
N PHE A 779 32.21 -16.09 25.81
CA PHE A 779 31.93 -14.88 26.57
C PHE A 779 33.17 -14.47 27.39
N HIS A 780 33.16 -13.28 27.98
CA HIS A 780 34.15 -12.89 28.98
C HIS A 780 34.02 -13.77 30.23
N SER A 781 35.08 -13.90 31.03
CA SER A 781 35.05 -14.69 32.29
C SER A 781 34.02 -14.20 33.30
N ASP A 782 33.65 -12.93 33.19
CA ASP A 782 32.84 -12.20 34.17
C ASP A 782 31.35 -12.15 33.77
N GLU A 783 31.02 -12.62 32.55
CA GLU A 783 29.67 -12.63 31.95
C GLU A 783 28.92 -13.93 32.26
N PHE A 784 29.02 -14.40 33.50
CA PHE A 784 28.53 -15.72 33.91
C PHE A 784 27.01 -15.89 33.77
N ASP A 785 26.24 -14.81 33.89
CA ASP A 785 24.78 -14.84 33.72
C ASP A 785 24.38 -15.23 32.28
N TYR A 786 25.12 -14.76 31.27
CA TYR A 786 24.88 -15.13 29.86
C TYR A 786 25.32 -16.57 29.57
N VAL A 787 26.40 -17.01 30.21
CA VAL A 787 26.88 -18.40 30.16
C VAL A 787 25.78 -19.35 30.67
N GLU A 788 25.15 -19.06 31.81
CA GLU A 788 24.12 -19.95 32.35
C GLU A 788 22.79 -19.82 31.60
N ASP A 789 22.42 -18.65 31.08
CA ASP A 789 21.18 -18.52 30.28
C ASP A 789 21.26 -19.29 28.95
N VAL A 790 22.41 -19.26 28.26
CA VAL A 790 22.66 -20.12 27.08
C VAL A 790 22.50 -21.61 27.42
N ARG A 791 22.91 -22.03 28.62
CA ARG A 791 22.78 -23.42 29.09
C ARG A 791 21.34 -23.76 29.46
N GLN A 792 20.60 -22.86 30.10
CA GLN A 792 19.19 -23.03 30.42
C GLN A 792 18.34 -23.09 29.15
N ALA A 793 18.60 -22.22 28.17
CA ALA A 793 17.94 -22.25 26.86
C ALA A 793 18.23 -23.56 26.11
N CYS A 794 19.50 -24.01 26.06
CA CYS A 794 19.84 -25.28 25.42
C CYS A 794 19.25 -26.51 26.16
N LYS A 795 19.14 -26.46 27.49
CA LYS A 795 18.50 -27.50 28.30
C LYS A 795 16.98 -27.54 28.09
N SER A 796 16.33 -26.39 27.97
CA SER A 796 14.90 -26.29 27.67
C SER A 796 14.57 -26.80 26.25
N LEU A 797 15.34 -26.37 25.25
CA LEU A 797 15.08 -26.67 23.84
C LEU A 797 15.52 -28.06 23.37
N TYR A 798 16.62 -28.58 23.91
CA TYR A 798 17.31 -29.76 23.36
C TYR A 798 17.74 -30.79 24.41
N ASP A 799 17.26 -30.67 25.65
CA ASP A 799 17.67 -31.45 26.83
C ASP A 799 19.17 -31.39 27.18
N ALA A 800 19.97 -30.55 26.50
CA ALA A 800 21.42 -30.52 26.56
C ALA A 800 21.95 -29.22 27.19
N SER A 801 22.40 -29.27 28.45
CA SER A 801 22.88 -28.10 29.22
C SER A 801 24.35 -27.72 28.99
N GLY A 802 25.10 -28.46 28.16
CA GLY A 802 26.47 -28.12 27.76
C GLY A 802 27.56 -28.19 28.85
N SER A 803 28.81 -28.24 28.38
CA SER A 803 30.01 -28.11 29.20
C SER A 803 30.59 -26.70 29.09
N VAL A 804 30.93 -26.09 30.22
CA VAL A 804 31.62 -24.78 30.28
C VAL A 804 33.11 -25.02 30.49
N LEU A 805 33.94 -24.31 29.72
CA LEU A 805 35.40 -24.23 29.89
C LEU A 805 35.76 -22.78 30.20
N ILE A 806 36.31 -22.52 31.38
CA ILE A 806 36.81 -21.19 31.77
C ILE A 806 38.33 -21.18 31.63
N GLU A 807 38.85 -20.23 30.86
CA GLU A 807 40.28 -20.00 30.68
C GLU A 807 40.66 -18.68 31.37
N GLU A 808 40.86 -18.71 32.70
CA GLU A 808 41.13 -17.54 33.55
C GLU A 808 42.25 -16.65 32.99
N HIS A 809 43.32 -17.27 32.49
CA HIS A 809 44.49 -16.61 31.89
C HIS A 809 44.23 -15.91 30.54
N LYS A 810 43.00 -15.95 30.02
CA LYS A 810 42.53 -15.21 28.83
C LYS A 810 41.23 -14.43 29.09
N HIS A 811 40.73 -14.43 30.33
CA HIS A 811 39.45 -13.85 30.71
C HIS A 811 38.27 -14.30 29.81
N SER A 812 38.23 -15.59 29.45
CA SER A 812 37.20 -16.13 28.54
C SER A 812 36.50 -17.37 29.10
N ALA A 813 35.18 -17.40 29.00
CA ALA A 813 34.33 -18.56 29.29
C ALA A 813 33.71 -19.09 27.98
N ARG A 814 33.87 -20.38 27.70
CA ARG A 814 33.38 -21.02 26.47
C ARG A 814 32.34 -22.08 26.80
N VAL A 815 31.17 -22.01 26.16
CA VAL A 815 30.08 -22.97 26.32
C VAL A 815 30.06 -23.88 25.10
N LEU A 816 30.25 -25.18 25.30
CA LEU A 816 30.19 -26.22 24.26
C LEU A 816 28.96 -27.10 24.51
N VAL A 817 28.02 -27.10 23.56
CA VAL A 817 26.79 -27.88 23.61
C VAL A 817 26.77 -28.89 22.46
N TYR A 818 26.89 -30.17 22.76
CA TYR A 818 26.68 -31.23 21.77
C TYR A 818 25.18 -31.42 21.53
N THR A 819 24.69 -31.01 20.37
CA THR A 819 23.27 -31.12 20.01
C THR A 819 23.10 -31.12 18.49
N LYS A 820 22.63 -32.25 17.95
CA LYS A 820 22.28 -32.38 16.53
C LYS A 820 21.11 -31.47 16.16
N ALA A 821 20.08 -31.41 17.02
CA ALA A 821 18.90 -30.57 16.82
C ALA A 821 19.27 -29.08 16.83
N GLY A 822 20.05 -28.62 17.82
CA GLY A 822 20.48 -27.23 17.91
C GLY A 822 21.45 -26.83 16.78
N TYR A 823 22.38 -27.71 16.39
CA TYR A 823 23.25 -27.51 15.23
C TYR A 823 22.45 -27.33 13.93
N ALA A 824 21.47 -28.20 13.69
CA ALA A 824 20.61 -28.12 12.51
C ALA A 824 19.73 -26.86 12.53
N ALA A 825 19.07 -26.57 13.66
CA ALA A 825 18.18 -25.42 13.80
C ALA A 825 18.92 -24.09 13.65
N MET A 826 20.11 -23.93 14.26
CA MET A 826 20.92 -22.72 14.08
C MET A 826 21.39 -22.57 12.64
N ARG A 827 21.84 -23.64 11.98
CA ARG A 827 22.25 -23.57 10.56
C ARG A 827 21.08 -23.27 9.60
N ALA A 828 19.87 -23.71 9.92
CA ALA A 828 18.66 -23.44 9.11
C ALA A 828 18.11 -22.02 9.34
N HIS A 829 18.06 -21.56 10.59
CA HIS A 829 17.34 -20.33 10.96
C HIS A 829 18.22 -19.10 11.18
N VAL A 830 19.53 -19.28 11.41
CA VAL A 830 20.48 -18.20 11.75
C VAL A 830 21.77 -18.26 10.91
N GLY A 831 22.04 -19.40 10.26
CA GLY A 831 23.17 -19.61 9.36
C GLY A 831 24.47 -20.02 10.06
N PHE A 832 25.60 -19.82 9.39
CA PHE A 832 26.93 -20.18 9.87
C PHE A 832 27.98 -19.17 9.34
N GLY A 833 29.08 -18.99 10.08
CA GLY A 833 30.17 -18.08 9.71
C GLY A 833 29.83 -16.59 9.91
N SER A 834 30.76 -15.80 10.48
CA SER A 834 30.50 -14.41 10.91
C SER A 834 30.01 -13.45 9.82
N SER A 835 30.30 -13.75 8.55
CA SER A 835 29.91 -12.95 7.38
C SER A 835 28.72 -13.53 6.60
N THR A 836 28.17 -14.64 7.07
CA THR A 836 27.09 -15.42 6.40
C THR A 836 25.96 -15.83 7.35
N LYS A 837 26.00 -15.39 8.62
CA LYS A 837 24.84 -15.36 9.53
C LYS A 837 23.72 -14.52 8.88
N LYS A 838 22.52 -15.09 8.72
CA LYS A 838 21.28 -14.38 8.36
C LYS A 838 20.09 -15.08 9.02
N LEU A 839 19.06 -14.33 9.37
CA LEU A 839 17.81 -14.90 9.83
C LEU A 839 16.99 -15.47 8.67
N SER A 840 16.40 -16.64 8.89
CA SER A 840 15.38 -17.20 8.00
C SER A 840 14.05 -16.43 8.10
N GLU A 841 13.25 -16.48 7.05
CA GLU A 841 11.91 -15.89 7.01
C GLU A 841 11.04 -16.30 8.20
N THR A 842 11.11 -17.57 8.64
CA THR A 842 10.38 -18.06 9.82
C THR A 842 10.67 -17.24 11.07
N VAL A 843 11.91 -16.78 11.25
CA VAL A 843 12.33 -15.96 12.41
C VAL A 843 11.91 -14.51 12.21
N MET A 844 12.12 -13.95 11.01
CA MET A 844 11.70 -12.56 10.68
C MET A 844 10.17 -12.34 10.83
N ARG A 845 9.37 -13.38 10.59
CA ARG A 845 7.91 -13.38 10.71
C ARG A 845 7.36 -13.56 12.14
N GLN A 846 8.19 -13.78 13.17
CA GLN A 846 7.70 -13.90 14.55
C GLN A 846 7.16 -12.55 15.09
N ASP A 847 6.54 -12.56 16.28
CA ASP A 847 5.99 -11.37 16.94
C ASP A 847 7.08 -10.42 17.50
N GLU A 848 6.65 -9.25 17.99
CA GLU A 848 7.54 -8.23 18.54
C GLU A 848 8.13 -8.59 19.92
N VAL A 849 7.54 -9.51 20.67
CA VAL A 849 8.09 -10.01 21.94
C VAL A 849 9.27 -10.92 21.64
N PHE A 850 9.08 -11.88 20.74
CA PHE A 850 10.14 -12.75 20.23
C PHE A 850 11.29 -11.94 19.61
N LEU A 851 10.97 -10.97 18.74
CA LEU A 851 12.01 -10.18 18.08
C LEU A 851 12.77 -9.26 19.04
N ARG A 852 12.11 -8.71 20.06
CA ARG A 852 12.78 -7.95 21.13
C ARG A 852 13.73 -8.82 21.95
N GLU A 853 13.26 -10.00 22.35
CA GLU A 853 14.03 -10.99 23.10
C GLU A 853 15.32 -11.41 22.34
N LEU A 854 15.22 -11.61 21.01
CA LEU A 854 16.36 -11.91 20.14
C LEU A 854 17.35 -10.75 20.05
N VAL A 855 16.86 -9.51 19.96
CA VAL A 855 17.69 -8.30 19.86
C VAL A 855 18.40 -8.02 21.19
N ASP A 856 17.71 -8.09 22.33
CA ASP A 856 18.32 -7.83 23.62
C ASP A 856 19.34 -8.93 23.99
N ALA A 857 19.11 -10.21 23.62
CA ALA A 857 20.14 -11.25 23.74
C ALA A 857 21.36 -11.04 22.82
N TYR A 858 21.16 -10.51 21.60
CA TYR A 858 22.28 -10.12 20.73
C TYR A 858 23.07 -8.93 21.31
N VAL A 859 22.39 -7.92 21.86
CA VAL A 859 23.00 -6.77 22.54
C VAL A 859 23.72 -7.18 23.82
N ASN A 860 23.22 -8.17 24.56
CA ASN A 860 23.93 -8.69 25.73
C ASN A 860 25.25 -9.37 25.35
N GLY A 861 25.37 -9.96 24.16
CA GLY A 861 26.60 -10.64 23.70
C GLY A 861 27.61 -9.77 22.92
N ASP A 862 27.16 -8.81 22.12
CA ASP A 862 28.00 -7.99 21.20
C ASP A 862 27.67 -6.47 21.28
N GLY A 863 26.93 -6.06 22.32
CA GLY A 863 26.42 -4.69 22.46
C GLY A 863 27.25 -3.79 23.37
N ASN A 864 27.64 -2.64 22.83
CA ASN A 864 28.16 -1.52 23.60
C ASN A 864 27.01 -0.56 23.98
N ILE A 865 26.74 -0.42 25.28
CA ILE A 865 25.67 0.46 25.80
C ILE A 865 26.27 1.69 26.49
N ILE A 866 25.92 2.89 26.00
CA ILE A 866 26.38 4.17 26.57
C ILE A 866 25.17 4.99 27.06
N ARG A 867 25.06 5.19 28.37
CA ARG A 867 24.00 6.02 28.98
C ARG A 867 24.41 7.50 28.99
N ARG A 868 23.69 8.37 28.26
CA ARG A 868 23.98 9.82 28.21
C ARG A 868 22.72 10.65 27.97
N GLY A 869 22.47 11.64 28.84
CA GLY A 869 21.37 12.60 28.67
C GLY A 869 19.96 12.00 28.82
N GLY A 870 19.82 10.92 29.59
CA GLY A 870 18.56 10.17 29.73
C GLY A 870 18.23 9.26 28.54
N ALA A 871 19.13 9.12 27.57
CA ALA A 871 19.05 8.15 26.49
C ALA A 871 20.10 7.04 26.68
N GLU A 872 19.73 5.81 26.36
CA GLU A 872 20.66 4.69 26.18
C GLU A 872 21.04 4.61 24.71
N TRP A 873 22.34 4.60 24.41
CA TRP A 873 22.87 4.38 23.07
C TRP A 873 23.34 2.94 22.97
N LYS A 874 22.69 2.13 22.13
CA LYS A 874 23.11 0.75 21.84
C LYS A 874 23.87 0.73 20.51
N ARG A 875 25.02 0.05 20.47
CA ARG A 875 25.82 -0.19 19.25
C ARG A 875 26.31 -1.64 19.23
N VAL A 876 26.26 -2.28 18.06
CA VAL A 876 26.69 -3.66 17.79
C VAL A 876 27.53 -3.72 16.50
N HIS A 877 28.31 -4.79 16.31
CA HIS A 877 29.26 -4.91 15.19
C HIS A 877 29.19 -6.27 14.49
N THR A 878 28.91 -6.29 13.19
CA THR A 878 28.82 -7.55 12.42
C THR A 878 29.59 -7.50 11.11
N THR A 879 30.16 -8.65 10.71
CA THR A 879 30.73 -8.83 9.36
C THR A 879 29.72 -9.36 8.34
N SER A 880 28.47 -9.62 8.75
CA SER A 880 27.38 -10.03 7.84
C SER A 880 26.55 -8.82 7.43
N ARG A 881 26.58 -8.49 6.13
CA ARG A 881 25.75 -7.43 5.52
C ARG A 881 24.26 -7.69 5.74
N VAL A 882 23.81 -8.92 5.50
CA VAL A 882 22.39 -9.30 5.58
C VAL A 882 21.89 -9.17 7.02
N TRP A 883 22.66 -9.62 8.01
CA TRP A 883 22.29 -9.44 9.43
C TRP A 883 22.18 -7.96 9.82
N ALA A 884 23.11 -7.10 9.37
CA ALA A 884 23.07 -5.68 9.71
C ALA A 884 21.75 -4.99 9.26
N PHE A 885 21.25 -5.34 8.08
CA PHE A 885 20.00 -4.78 7.55
C PHE A 885 18.75 -5.50 8.06
N GLN A 886 18.80 -6.82 8.30
CA GLN A 886 17.73 -7.54 9.01
C GLN A 886 17.53 -6.98 10.42
N LEU A 887 18.62 -6.67 11.14
CA LEU A 887 18.57 -6.03 12.44
C LEU A 887 17.99 -4.60 12.34
N GLN A 888 18.37 -3.81 11.33
CA GLN A 888 17.76 -2.49 11.11
C GLN A 888 16.25 -2.59 10.84
N SER A 889 15.82 -3.59 10.06
CA SER A 889 14.42 -3.89 9.76
C SER A 889 13.63 -4.31 11.01
N ILE A 890 14.19 -5.20 11.84
CA ILE A 890 13.63 -5.60 13.13
C ILE A 890 13.52 -4.40 14.08
N LEU A 891 14.60 -3.63 14.23
CA LEU A 891 14.60 -2.44 15.10
C LEU A 891 13.56 -1.42 14.63
N ALA A 892 13.42 -1.20 13.31
CA ALA A 892 12.39 -0.32 12.76
C ALA A 892 10.97 -0.77 13.12
N ARG A 893 10.69 -2.08 13.02
CA ARG A 893 9.42 -2.70 13.47
C ARG A 893 9.22 -2.55 14.99
N LEU A 894 10.27 -2.69 15.80
CA LEU A 894 10.25 -2.48 17.26
C LEU A 894 10.17 -0.99 17.68
N GLY A 895 10.06 -0.04 16.74
CA GLY A 895 9.93 1.40 17.00
C GLY A 895 11.26 2.16 17.13
N HIS A 896 12.37 1.59 16.65
CA HIS A 896 13.72 2.15 16.79
C HIS A 896 14.42 2.28 15.43
N TYR A 897 14.57 3.50 14.91
CA TYR A 897 15.38 3.71 13.69
C TYR A 897 16.87 3.52 14.00
N ALA A 898 17.48 2.51 13.40
CA ALA A 898 18.90 2.25 13.50
C ALA A 898 19.68 2.83 12.31
N THR A 899 20.88 3.33 12.57
CA THR A 899 21.85 3.72 11.53
C THR A 899 22.91 2.63 11.38
N VAL A 900 23.27 2.35 10.13
CA VAL A 900 24.24 1.35 9.71
C VAL A 900 25.42 2.06 9.04
N GLU A 901 26.61 1.93 9.63
CA GLU A 901 27.86 2.49 9.12
C GLU A 901 28.80 1.36 8.66
N LEU A 902 29.28 1.43 7.41
CA LEU A 902 30.28 0.50 6.89
C LEU A 902 31.70 0.98 7.22
N ARG A 903 32.38 0.28 8.13
CA ARG A 903 33.82 0.47 8.39
C ARG A 903 34.62 -0.49 7.50
N ARG A 904 35.21 0.04 6.43
CA ARG A 904 36.06 -0.74 5.51
C ARG A 904 37.37 -1.16 6.17
N ALA A 905 37.87 -2.34 5.81
CA ALA A 905 39.11 -2.89 6.30
C ALA A 905 40.35 -2.05 5.90
N ALA A 906 41.18 -1.68 6.87
CA ALA A 906 42.44 -0.97 6.65
C ALA A 906 43.58 -1.90 6.18
N GLY A 907 43.31 -2.70 5.14
CA GLY A 907 44.24 -3.70 4.60
C GLY A 907 44.53 -4.89 5.53
N PRO A 908 45.43 -5.81 5.14
CA PRO A 908 45.95 -6.85 6.01
C PRO A 908 46.70 -6.23 7.20
N GLY A 909 46.58 -6.81 8.39
CA GLY A 909 47.26 -6.33 9.58
C GLY A 909 47.70 -7.47 10.50
N VAL A 910 48.88 -7.33 11.10
CA VAL A 910 49.42 -8.34 12.01
C VAL A 910 48.79 -8.18 13.39
N ILE A 911 48.23 -9.27 13.93
CA ILE A 911 47.74 -9.36 15.33
C ILE A 911 48.47 -10.52 16.00
N MET A 912 49.22 -10.23 17.07
CA MET A 912 50.03 -11.20 17.82
C MET A 912 50.87 -12.15 16.91
N GLY A 913 51.55 -11.57 15.91
CA GLY A 913 52.42 -12.30 14.99
C GLY A 913 51.70 -13.12 13.91
N ARG A 914 50.38 -12.98 13.75
CA ARG A 914 49.60 -13.60 12.67
C ARG A 914 49.13 -12.55 11.69
N ASP A 915 49.23 -12.83 10.39
CA ASP A 915 48.56 -12.03 9.35
C ASP A 915 47.05 -12.20 9.45
N VAL A 916 46.35 -11.11 9.78
CA VAL A 916 44.89 -11.08 9.83
C VAL A 916 44.39 -10.24 8.66
N LEU A 917 43.74 -10.91 7.71
CA LEU A 917 43.01 -10.26 6.63
C LEU A 917 41.73 -9.65 7.24
N ARG A 918 41.83 -8.38 7.62
CA ARG A 918 40.74 -7.61 8.22
C ARG A 918 39.54 -7.62 7.27
N LYS A 919 38.36 -7.87 7.81
CA LYS A 919 37.09 -7.81 7.07
C LYS A 919 36.43 -6.45 7.27
N ASP A 920 35.57 -6.07 6.34
CA ASP A 920 34.65 -4.96 6.50
C ASP A 920 33.66 -5.24 7.64
N ILE A 921 33.36 -4.22 8.44
CA ILE A 921 32.49 -4.31 9.62
C ILE A 921 31.33 -3.34 9.47
N TYR A 922 30.11 -3.86 9.51
CA TYR A 922 28.89 -3.09 9.66
C TYR A 922 28.68 -2.77 11.14
N GLN A 923 28.64 -1.49 11.48
CA GLN A 923 28.29 -0.99 12.80
C GLN A 923 26.82 -0.56 12.77
N VAL A 924 25.96 -1.22 13.56
CA VAL A 924 24.56 -0.81 13.73
C VAL A 924 24.43 -0.07 15.07
N GLN A 925 23.78 1.10 15.08
CA GLN A 925 23.61 1.91 16.29
C GLN A 925 22.24 2.61 16.32
N TRP A 926 21.63 2.65 17.50
CA TRP A 926 20.34 3.30 17.77
C TRP A 926 20.28 3.87 19.20
N THR A 927 19.19 4.54 19.54
CA THR A 927 18.98 5.14 20.86
C THR A 927 17.60 4.80 21.44
N GLU A 928 17.56 4.43 22.71
CA GLU A 928 16.35 4.17 23.47
C GLU A 928 16.18 5.22 24.58
N GLY A 929 14.99 5.84 24.64
CA GLY A 929 14.66 6.88 25.62
C GLY A 929 15.32 8.26 25.39
N GLY A 930 14.96 9.20 26.27
CA GLY A 930 15.62 10.50 26.42
C GLY A 930 15.47 11.50 25.27
N SER A 931 16.32 12.53 25.30
CA SER A 931 16.43 13.60 24.30
C SER A 931 17.66 13.42 23.40
N GLY A 932 17.99 12.17 23.07
CA GLY A 932 19.10 11.84 22.17
C GLY A 932 18.99 12.54 20.79
N PRO A 933 20.08 12.66 20.03
CA PRO A 933 20.08 13.28 18.71
C PRO A 933 19.12 12.54 17.77
N LYS A 934 17.93 13.12 17.60
CA LYS A 934 16.92 12.62 16.66
C LYS A 934 17.47 12.85 15.26
N GLN A 935 18.07 11.82 14.67
CA GLN A 935 18.63 11.87 13.31
C GLN A 935 17.49 11.66 12.29
N ALA A 936 16.75 10.55 12.40
CA ALA A 936 15.42 10.43 11.82
C ALA A 936 14.35 11.09 12.71
N ARG A 937 13.09 11.13 12.23
CA ARG A 937 11.89 11.35 13.05
C ARG A 937 10.95 10.17 12.90
N ASP A 938 10.44 9.67 14.01
CA ASP A 938 9.31 8.74 14.00
C ASP A 938 8.03 9.51 13.65
N CYS A 939 7.32 9.08 12.62
CA CYS A 939 6.08 9.69 12.12
C CYS A 939 4.88 8.71 12.18
N GLY A 940 4.93 7.70 13.07
CA GLY A 940 3.88 6.69 13.17
C GLY A 940 4.28 5.43 12.40
N ASP A 941 3.75 5.25 11.20
CA ASP A 941 4.00 4.06 10.36
C ASP A 941 5.37 4.06 9.66
N TYR A 942 6.09 5.19 9.68
CA TYR A 942 7.39 5.34 9.04
C TYR A 942 8.34 6.23 9.85
N PHE A 943 9.62 6.19 9.47
CA PHE A 943 10.62 7.15 9.87
C PHE A 943 10.93 8.11 8.72
N ALA A 944 10.82 9.41 8.99
CA ALA A 944 11.31 10.46 8.10
C ALA A 944 12.83 10.62 8.32
N VAL A 945 13.65 10.21 7.36
CA VAL A 945 15.11 10.18 7.45
C VAL A 945 15.71 11.25 6.54
N PRO A 946 16.48 12.24 7.06
CA PRO A 946 17.02 13.28 6.22
C PRO A 946 18.14 12.75 5.29
N VAL A 947 18.10 13.20 4.03
CA VAL A 947 19.19 13.08 3.07
C VAL A 947 20.41 13.83 3.63
N LYS A 948 21.48 13.10 3.93
CA LYS A 948 22.73 13.65 4.50
C LYS A 948 23.66 14.17 3.41
N LYS A 949 23.64 13.52 2.23
CA LYS A 949 24.36 13.94 1.03
C LYS A 949 23.61 13.46 -0.22
N ARG A 950 23.59 14.27 -1.27
CA ARG A 950 23.16 13.92 -2.63
C ARG A 950 24.38 13.99 -3.53
N THR A 951 24.72 12.91 -4.23
CA THR A 951 25.76 12.92 -5.27
C THR A 951 25.19 12.47 -6.58
N VAL A 952 25.34 13.30 -7.60
CA VAL A 952 25.01 12.93 -8.97
C VAL A 952 26.27 12.42 -9.67
N ARG A 953 26.10 11.44 -10.55
CA ARG A 953 27.14 10.99 -11.48
C ARG A 953 26.52 10.72 -12.85
N GLU A 954 27.25 11.06 -13.89
CA GLU A 954 26.99 10.49 -15.21
C GLU A 954 27.20 8.96 -15.19
N ALA A 955 26.35 8.23 -15.90
CA ALA A 955 26.31 6.78 -15.86
C ALA A 955 25.90 6.18 -17.21
N HIS A 956 26.64 5.16 -17.65
CA HIS A 956 26.47 4.46 -18.93
C HIS A 956 26.21 2.95 -18.72
N GLU A 957 25.32 2.63 -17.78
CA GLU A 957 25.11 1.29 -17.21
C GLU A 957 23.65 0.83 -17.33
N GLN A 958 23.39 -0.44 -17.07
CA GLN A 958 22.01 -0.94 -16.98
C GLN A 958 21.33 -0.45 -15.72
N VAL A 959 20.00 -0.31 -15.81
CA VAL A 959 19.10 0.32 -14.85
C VAL A 959 17.73 -0.42 -14.93
N PHE A 960 17.15 -0.88 -13.81
CA PHE A 960 15.98 -1.79 -13.73
C PHE A 960 14.76 -1.10 -13.11
N ASN A 961 13.62 -1.79 -13.09
CA ASN A 961 12.44 -1.45 -12.28
C ASN A 961 11.61 -2.71 -11.97
N LEU A 962 10.82 -2.67 -10.89
CA LEU A 962 9.76 -3.63 -10.62
C LEU A 962 8.39 -2.99 -10.85
N ASP A 963 7.45 -3.75 -11.40
CA ASP A 963 6.03 -3.48 -11.14
C ASP A 963 5.59 -4.41 -10.01
N VAL A 964 4.85 -3.85 -9.07
CA VAL A 964 4.42 -4.50 -7.83
C VAL A 964 2.91 -4.33 -7.69
N GLU A 965 2.22 -5.35 -7.15
CA GLU A 965 0.82 -5.25 -6.73
C GLU A 965 0.58 -3.99 -5.87
N TYR A 966 -0.64 -3.43 -5.93
CA TYR A 966 -1.02 -2.21 -5.22
C TYR A 966 -0.50 -2.20 -3.77
N PRO A 967 0.31 -1.20 -3.35
CA PRO A 967 0.31 0.16 -3.88
C PRO A 967 1.57 0.55 -4.67
N ASP A 968 1.84 -0.14 -5.78
CA ASP A 968 2.66 0.34 -6.91
C ASP A 968 4.06 0.89 -6.57
N SER A 969 4.69 0.26 -5.59
CA SER A 969 5.94 0.72 -4.98
C SER A 969 6.70 -0.41 -4.30
N TYR A 970 7.98 -0.17 -4.04
CA TYR A 970 8.86 -1.10 -3.32
C TYR A 970 9.92 -0.31 -2.53
N LEU A 971 10.77 -1.01 -1.77
CA LEU A 971 11.82 -0.40 -0.96
C LEU A 971 13.23 -0.64 -1.53
N ALA A 972 13.87 0.41 -2.03
CA ALA A 972 15.30 0.42 -2.34
C ALA A 972 16.11 0.72 -1.06
N TYR A 973 16.93 -0.23 -0.59
CA TYR A 973 17.68 -0.15 0.68
C TYR A 973 16.82 0.26 1.91
N GLY A 974 15.51 -0.03 1.89
CA GLY A 974 14.54 0.33 2.93
C GLY A 974 13.82 1.66 2.73
N PHE A 975 14.10 2.42 1.66
CA PHE A 975 13.41 3.66 1.30
C PHE A 975 12.40 3.46 0.18
N ALA A 976 11.24 4.12 0.29
CA ALA A 976 10.13 3.93 -0.63
C ALA A 976 10.34 4.59 -2.01
N VAL A 977 10.18 3.79 -3.07
CA VAL A 977 10.36 4.12 -4.49
C VAL A 977 9.17 3.55 -5.32
N HIS A 978 8.86 4.10 -6.49
CA HIS A 978 7.63 3.83 -7.26
C HIS A 978 7.84 2.90 -8.49
N ASN A 979 6.78 2.38 -9.13
CA ASN A 979 6.86 1.67 -10.43
C ASN A 979 7.22 2.62 -11.61
N CYS A 980 8.01 2.17 -12.62
CA CYS A 980 8.80 3.05 -13.53
C CYS A 980 9.56 2.49 -14.80
N THR A 981 9.47 3.15 -15.98
CA THR A 981 9.96 2.85 -17.39
C THR A 981 10.40 4.12 -18.20
N ALA A 982 11.45 4.28 -19.08
CA ALA A 982 12.16 3.47 -20.13
C ALA A 982 13.61 3.99 -20.59
N PRO A 983 14.38 3.29 -21.50
CA PRO A 983 15.88 3.31 -21.73
C PRO A 983 16.69 4.42 -22.43
N ILE A 984 18.03 4.20 -22.39
CA ILE A 984 19.04 4.66 -23.35
C ILE A 984 20.10 3.57 -23.70
N TYR A 985 19.95 2.83 -24.81
CA TYR A 985 20.90 1.78 -25.28
C TYR A 985 22.15 2.30 -26.00
N LYS A 986 23.09 1.40 -26.34
CA LYS A 986 24.34 1.71 -27.07
C LYS A 986 24.35 1.45 -28.58
N SER A 987 23.27 0.92 -29.16
CA SER A 987 23.11 0.73 -30.63
C SER A 987 21.88 1.47 -31.17
N ASP A 988 21.90 1.86 -32.45
CA ASP A 988 20.77 2.53 -33.09
C ASP A 988 19.48 1.68 -32.98
N SER A 989 18.40 2.29 -32.49
CA SER A 989 17.15 1.60 -32.15
C SER A 989 15.94 2.27 -32.81
N LEU A 990 14.91 1.48 -33.16
CA LEU A 990 13.77 1.96 -33.95
C LEU A 990 12.47 1.91 -33.13
N HIS A 991 11.90 3.09 -32.85
CA HIS A 991 10.53 3.22 -32.34
C HIS A 991 9.60 3.63 -33.49
N SER A 992 8.55 2.85 -33.75
CA SER A 992 7.56 3.17 -34.78
C SER A 992 6.14 2.78 -34.35
N ALA A 993 5.59 3.59 -33.44
CA ALA A 993 4.19 3.52 -33.04
C ALA A 993 3.22 4.09 -34.10
N VAL A 994 2.01 3.53 -34.10
CA VAL A 994 0.84 4.05 -34.82
C VAL A 994 -0.27 4.36 -33.81
N VAL A 995 -0.84 5.56 -33.89
CA VAL A 995 -1.96 5.99 -33.03
C VAL A 995 -3.13 6.41 -33.90
N GLU A 996 -4.20 5.61 -33.90
CA GLU A 996 -5.46 5.86 -34.58
C GLU A 996 -6.51 6.33 -33.58
N ILE A 997 -7.14 7.49 -33.84
CA ILE A 997 -8.22 8.02 -33.00
C ILE A 997 -9.46 8.31 -33.86
N ILE A 998 -10.63 7.88 -33.39
CA ILE A 998 -11.92 8.19 -33.97
C ILE A 998 -12.73 8.99 -32.93
N VAL A 999 -13.08 10.23 -33.26
CA VAL A 999 -13.86 11.14 -32.40
C VAL A 999 -15.22 11.38 -33.07
N LYS A 1000 -16.27 10.78 -32.50
CA LYS A 1000 -17.65 10.81 -33.00
C LYS A 1000 -18.36 12.14 -32.75
N PRO A 1001 -19.53 12.38 -33.36
CA PRO A 1001 -20.22 13.65 -33.24
C PRO A 1001 -20.33 14.18 -31.80
N GLY A 1002 -19.96 15.44 -31.61
CA GLY A 1002 -19.94 16.12 -30.30
C GLY A 1002 -18.92 15.62 -29.27
N ALA A 1003 -18.16 14.54 -29.53
CA ALA A 1003 -17.17 14.00 -28.59
C ALA A 1003 -15.85 14.80 -28.57
N ARG A 1004 -15.05 14.62 -27.51
CA ARG A 1004 -13.78 15.31 -27.29
C ARG A 1004 -12.67 14.34 -26.86
N VAL A 1005 -11.50 14.38 -27.48
CA VAL A 1005 -10.33 13.57 -27.04
C VAL A 1005 -9.11 14.45 -26.84
N ARG A 1006 -8.48 14.36 -25.66
CA ARG A 1006 -7.20 15.02 -25.34
C ARG A 1006 -6.11 13.96 -25.22
N TYR A 1007 -5.17 13.91 -26.16
CA TYR A 1007 -4.05 12.95 -26.14
C TYR A 1007 -2.75 13.67 -25.76
N THR A 1008 -2.21 13.36 -24.59
CA THR A 1008 -0.91 13.88 -24.12
C THR A 1008 0.22 12.91 -24.46
N THR A 1009 1.44 13.42 -24.68
CA THR A 1009 2.64 12.60 -24.91
C THR A 1009 3.89 13.38 -24.55
N ILE A 1010 4.57 13.04 -23.46
CA ILE A 1010 5.92 13.54 -23.18
C ILE A 1010 6.91 12.44 -23.58
N GLN A 1011 7.72 12.68 -24.61
CA GLN A 1011 8.74 11.74 -25.08
C GLN A 1011 10.14 12.26 -24.76
N ASN A 1012 10.89 11.51 -23.95
CA ASN A 1012 12.32 11.68 -23.76
C ASN A 1012 13.03 10.38 -24.20
N TRP A 1013 13.50 10.37 -25.45
CA TRP A 1013 14.21 9.24 -26.04
C TRP A 1013 15.73 9.41 -25.90
N SER A 1014 16.50 8.39 -26.31
CA SER A 1014 17.95 8.50 -26.39
C SER A 1014 18.47 9.03 -27.74
N ASN A 1015 19.66 9.62 -27.71
CA ASN A 1015 20.36 10.23 -28.87
C ASN A 1015 20.69 9.26 -30.03
N ASN A 1016 20.30 7.99 -29.93
CA ASN A 1016 20.42 6.91 -30.93
C ASN A 1016 19.07 6.29 -31.36
N VAL A 1017 17.93 6.77 -30.84
CA VAL A 1017 16.59 6.31 -31.25
C VAL A 1017 16.08 7.07 -32.46
N TYR A 1018 15.62 6.32 -33.47
CA TYR A 1018 14.77 6.80 -34.55
C TYR A 1018 13.29 6.73 -34.11
N ASN A 1019 12.68 7.88 -33.86
CA ASN A 1019 11.30 8.05 -33.39
C ASN A 1019 10.38 8.37 -34.59
N LEU A 1020 9.87 7.32 -35.26
CA LEU A 1020 9.18 7.41 -36.55
C LEU A 1020 7.68 7.07 -36.40
N VAL A 1021 6.91 8.04 -35.89
CA VAL A 1021 5.56 7.82 -35.34
C VAL A 1021 4.48 8.43 -36.23
N THR A 1022 3.46 7.63 -36.57
CA THR A 1022 2.27 8.10 -37.29
C THR A 1022 1.09 8.24 -36.33
N LYS A 1023 0.71 9.48 -35.95
CA LYS A 1023 -0.50 9.76 -35.17
C LYS A 1023 -1.56 10.45 -36.02
N ARG A 1024 -2.82 10.01 -35.96
CA ARG A 1024 -3.93 10.64 -36.70
C ARG A 1024 -5.28 10.40 -36.02
N ALA A 1025 -6.05 11.48 -35.95
CA ALA A 1025 -7.43 11.48 -35.52
C ALA A 1025 -8.36 11.76 -36.71
N ARG A 1026 -9.54 11.15 -36.71
CA ARG A 1026 -10.71 11.55 -37.50
C ARG A 1026 -11.73 12.18 -36.55
N ALA A 1027 -12.11 13.42 -36.81
CA ALA A 1027 -13.16 14.14 -36.10
C ALA A 1027 -14.43 14.20 -36.96
N GLU A 1028 -15.56 13.79 -36.41
CA GLU A 1028 -16.90 13.90 -37.02
C GLU A 1028 -17.62 15.18 -36.54
N ALA A 1029 -18.94 15.32 -36.74
CA ALA A 1029 -19.61 16.63 -36.63
C ALA A 1029 -19.57 17.24 -35.21
N GLY A 1030 -19.07 18.47 -35.06
CA GLY A 1030 -18.88 19.14 -33.78
C GLY A 1030 -17.83 18.52 -32.84
N ALA A 1031 -17.13 17.47 -33.28
CA ALA A 1031 -16.13 16.76 -32.48
C ALA A 1031 -14.86 17.60 -32.28
N THR A 1032 -14.15 17.39 -31.17
CA THR A 1032 -12.91 18.12 -30.83
C THR A 1032 -11.74 17.17 -30.56
N MET A 1033 -10.64 17.32 -31.29
CA MET A 1033 -9.40 16.59 -31.03
C MET A 1033 -8.29 17.54 -30.55
N GLU A 1034 -7.65 17.22 -29.43
CA GLU A 1034 -6.51 17.96 -28.87
C GLU A 1034 -5.28 17.05 -28.76
N TRP A 1035 -4.23 17.33 -29.53
CA TRP A 1035 -2.92 16.71 -29.34
C TRP A 1035 -2.03 17.63 -28.51
N ILE A 1036 -1.46 17.13 -27.42
CA ILE A 1036 -0.44 17.84 -26.63
C ILE A 1036 0.82 16.97 -26.60
N ASP A 1037 1.93 17.44 -27.17
CA ASP A 1037 3.15 16.63 -27.21
C ASP A 1037 4.47 17.37 -26.96
N GLY A 1038 5.42 16.66 -26.33
CA GLY A 1038 6.80 17.06 -26.15
C GLY A 1038 7.75 16.05 -26.79
N ASN A 1039 8.78 16.55 -27.49
CA ASN A 1039 9.76 15.76 -28.23
C ASN A 1039 11.15 16.12 -27.74
N ILE A 1040 11.81 15.20 -27.02
CA ILE A 1040 13.13 15.41 -26.42
C ILE A 1040 14.00 14.17 -26.68
N GLY A 1041 15.30 14.38 -26.85
CA GLY A 1041 16.33 13.35 -26.74
C GLY A 1041 16.54 12.42 -27.94
N SER A 1042 15.55 12.15 -28.80
CA SER A 1042 15.73 11.24 -29.94
C SER A 1042 16.78 11.74 -30.94
N LYS A 1043 17.58 10.81 -31.51
CA LYS A 1043 18.49 11.06 -32.65
C LYS A 1043 17.76 11.78 -33.79
N VAL A 1044 16.62 11.20 -34.17
CA VAL A 1044 15.73 11.68 -35.23
C VAL A 1044 14.30 11.46 -34.77
N THR A 1045 13.51 12.53 -34.65
CA THR A 1045 12.04 12.44 -34.66
C THR A 1045 11.52 12.80 -36.04
N MET A 1046 10.61 11.97 -36.57
CA MET A 1046 9.68 12.37 -37.63
C MET A 1046 8.25 12.10 -37.14
N LYS A 1047 7.56 13.15 -36.67
CA LYS A 1047 6.24 13.03 -36.04
C LYS A 1047 5.34 14.19 -36.45
N TYR A 1048 4.20 13.86 -37.07
CA TYR A 1048 3.23 14.84 -37.56
C TYR A 1048 1.79 14.45 -37.19
N PRO A 1049 1.32 14.71 -35.95
CA PRO A 1049 -0.05 14.41 -35.56
C PRO A 1049 -1.04 15.12 -36.48
N ALA A 1050 -2.02 14.35 -36.96
CA ALA A 1050 -2.97 14.80 -37.96
C ALA A 1050 -4.41 14.81 -37.39
N VAL A 1051 -5.21 15.78 -37.81
CA VAL A 1051 -6.67 15.80 -37.57
C VAL A 1051 -7.38 15.93 -38.91
N TRP A 1052 -8.22 14.95 -39.23
CA TRP A 1052 -9.13 14.97 -40.36
C TRP A 1052 -10.51 15.42 -39.87
N MET A 1053 -10.83 16.70 -40.09
CA MET A 1053 -12.11 17.31 -39.71
C MET A 1053 -13.16 16.96 -40.78
N THR A 1054 -13.79 15.80 -40.60
CA THR A 1054 -14.72 15.16 -41.56
C THR A 1054 -16.19 15.53 -41.39
N GLY A 1055 -16.57 16.18 -40.28
CA GLY A 1055 -17.92 16.69 -40.05
C GLY A 1055 -17.94 18.20 -39.85
N GLU A 1056 -19.11 18.81 -40.07
CA GLU A 1056 -19.31 20.25 -39.86
C GLU A 1056 -19.02 20.64 -38.39
N HIS A 1057 -18.46 21.84 -38.18
CA HIS A 1057 -18.03 22.35 -36.86
C HIS A 1057 -16.96 21.51 -36.11
N ALA A 1058 -16.39 20.49 -36.74
CA ALA A 1058 -15.28 19.72 -36.16
C ALA A 1058 -14.04 20.61 -35.88
N LYS A 1059 -13.31 20.27 -34.83
CA LYS A 1059 -12.14 21.01 -34.34
C LYS A 1059 -10.90 20.15 -34.19
N GLY A 1060 -9.76 20.71 -34.54
CA GLY A 1060 -8.44 20.07 -34.38
C GLY A 1060 -7.43 21.04 -33.78
N GLU A 1061 -6.88 20.67 -32.63
CA GLU A 1061 -5.84 21.44 -31.94
C GLU A 1061 -4.56 20.60 -31.79
N VAL A 1062 -3.40 21.20 -32.06
CA VAL A 1062 -2.08 20.60 -31.83
C VAL A 1062 -1.20 21.60 -31.09
N LEU A 1063 -0.71 21.19 -29.92
CA LEU A 1063 0.17 21.93 -29.05
C LEU A 1063 1.46 21.12 -28.88
N SER A 1064 2.54 21.51 -29.55
CA SER A 1064 3.76 20.70 -29.65
C SER A 1064 5.02 21.46 -29.28
N VAL A 1065 5.86 20.87 -28.41
CA VAL A 1065 7.21 21.34 -28.12
C VAL A 1065 8.26 20.35 -28.63
N ALA A 1066 9.31 20.88 -29.24
CA ALA A 1066 10.45 20.08 -29.72
C ALA A 1066 11.78 20.68 -29.26
N PHE A 1067 12.65 19.83 -28.71
CA PHE A 1067 13.99 20.18 -28.28
C PHE A 1067 15.05 19.43 -29.10
N ALA A 1068 16.00 20.17 -29.68
CA ALA A 1068 17.13 19.63 -30.42
C ALA A 1068 18.47 20.03 -29.81
N GLY A 1069 19.18 19.06 -29.22
CA GLY A 1069 20.58 19.16 -28.78
C GLY A 1069 21.58 18.67 -29.84
N GLU A 1070 22.84 18.50 -29.44
CA GLU A 1070 23.94 18.07 -30.33
C GLU A 1070 23.61 16.77 -31.08
N GLY A 1071 23.87 16.76 -32.39
CA GLY A 1071 23.64 15.60 -33.26
C GLY A 1071 22.18 15.24 -33.55
N GLN A 1072 21.20 15.87 -32.88
CA GLN A 1072 19.78 15.56 -33.02
C GLN A 1072 19.12 16.34 -34.18
N HIS A 1073 18.16 15.71 -34.86
CA HIS A 1073 17.22 16.41 -35.76
C HIS A 1073 15.77 16.06 -35.42
N GLN A 1074 15.04 17.01 -34.82
CA GLN A 1074 13.60 16.86 -34.59
C GLN A 1074 12.81 17.49 -35.75
N ASP A 1075 12.26 16.68 -36.64
CA ASP A 1075 11.35 17.10 -37.72
C ASP A 1075 9.90 16.83 -37.31
N THR A 1076 9.32 17.82 -36.61
CA THR A 1076 8.03 17.74 -35.92
C THR A 1076 7.02 18.69 -36.53
N GLY A 1077 5.72 18.45 -36.34
CA GLY A 1077 4.71 19.42 -36.75
C GLY A 1077 3.31 18.84 -36.74
N ALA A 1078 2.40 19.39 -37.55
CA ALA A 1078 0.97 19.07 -37.49
C ALA A 1078 0.33 19.03 -38.88
N LYS A 1079 -0.77 18.28 -39.03
CA LYS A 1079 -1.54 18.23 -40.29
C LYS A 1079 -3.05 18.41 -40.05
N MET A 1080 -3.58 19.57 -40.44
CA MET A 1080 -4.99 19.90 -40.31
C MET A 1080 -5.66 19.81 -41.69
N LEU A 1081 -6.59 18.86 -41.84
CA LEU A 1081 -7.37 18.69 -43.07
C LEU A 1081 -8.82 19.09 -42.78
N HIS A 1082 -9.24 20.22 -43.34
CA HIS A 1082 -10.63 20.68 -43.33
C HIS A 1082 -11.36 20.04 -44.52
N LEU A 1083 -12.30 19.14 -44.20
CA LEU A 1083 -13.03 18.32 -45.20
C LEU A 1083 -14.54 18.60 -45.16
N ALA A 1084 -15.00 19.49 -44.28
CA ALA A 1084 -16.39 19.85 -44.07
C ALA A 1084 -16.53 21.35 -43.70
N PRO A 1085 -17.73 21.95 -43.84
CA PRO A 1085 -17.96 23.36 -43.56
C PRO A 1085 -17.70 23.76 -42.09
N ASN A 1086 -17.43 25.04 -41.88
CA ASN A 1086 -17.39 25.69 -40.56
C ASN A 1086 -16.42 25.02 -39.55
N THR A 1087 -15.39 24.33 -40.03
CA THR A 1087 -14.40 23.61 -39.21
C THR A 1087 -13.27 24.52 -38.75
N SER A 1088 -12.71 24.30 -37.56
CA SER A 1088 -11.69 25.20 -36.98
C SER A 1088 -10.46 24.48 -36.47
N SER A 1089 -9.26 24.94 -36.82
CA SER A 1089 -8.01 24.38 -36.30
C SER A 1089 -7.05 25.40 -35.70
N ASN A 1090 -6.29 24.94 -34.71
CA ASN A 1090 -5.27 25.71 -34.00
C ASN A 1090 -3.98 24.87 -33.93
N ILE A 1091 -2.87 25.39 -34.43
CA ILE A 1091 -1.54 24.76 -34.29
C ILE A 1091 -0.64 25.75 -33.56
N VAL A 1092 -0.11 25.33 -32.41
CA VAL A 1092 0.93 26.07 -31.68
C VAL A 1092 2.14 25.14 -31.54
N SER A 1093 3.20 25.44 -32.28
CA SER A 1093 4.47 24.74 -32.20
C SER A 1093 5.55 25.63 -31.58
N LYS A 1094 6.32 25.06 -30.65
CA LYS A 1094 7.47 25.70 -30.03
C LYS A 1094 8.72 24.84 -30.21
N SER A 1095 9.73 25.38 -30.88
CA SER A 1095 11.00 24.72 -31.12
C SER A 1095 12.12 25.36 -30.30
N VAL A 1096 13.01 24.56 -29.72
CA VAL A 1096 14.23 25.03 -29.05
C VAL A 1096 15.41 24.25 -29.63
N ALA A 1097 16.49 24.96 -30.01
CA ALA A 1097 17.68 24.34 -30.60
C ALA A 1097 18.96 24.86 -29.93
N ARG A 1098 19.85 23.91 -29.54
CA ARG A 1098 21.10 24.12 -28.81
C ARG A 1098 22.22 23.18 -29.34
N ALA A 1099 23.47 23.58 -29.19
CA ALA A 1099 24.69 22.78 -29.44
C ALA A 1099 24.79 22.24 -30.88
N GLY A 1100 24.39 23.04 -31.87
CA GLY A 1100 24.37 22.64 -33.29
C GLY A 1100 23.17 21.76 -33.65
N GLY A 1101 22.28 21.48 -32.69
CA GLY A 1101 21.06 20.73 -32.90
C GLY A 1101 20.13 21.38 -33.91
N ARG A 1102 19.33 20.54 -34.59
CA ARG A 1102 18.39 20.96 -35.62
C ARG A 1102 16.94 20.72 -35.19
N ALA A 1103 16.22 21.80 -34.90
CA ALA A 1103 14.77 21.76 -34.87
C ALA A 1103 14.20 22.00 -36.28
N SER A 1104 13.04 21.42 -36.58
CA SER A 1104 12.33 21.67 -37.83
C SER A 1104 10.83 21.55 -37.60
N TYR A 1105 10.09 22.65 -37.77
CA TYR A 1105 8.63 22.60 -37.87
C TYR A 1105 8.21 22.23 -39.30
N ARG A 1106 7.27 21.30 -39.45
CA ARG A 1106 6.68 20.91 -40.74
C ARG A 1106 5.16 20.79 -40.63
N GLY A 1107 4.46 21.83 -41.06
CA GLY A 1107 3.00 21.93 -40.98
C GLY A 1107 2.31 21.70 -42.33
N LEU A 1108 1.12 21.10 -42.32
CA LEU A 1108 0.17 21.16 -43.44
C LEU A 1108 -1.18 21.66 -42.94
N VAL A 1109 -1.68 22.76 -43.51
CA VAL A 1109 -3.09 23.13 -43.46
C VAL A 1109 -3.66 22.97 -44.86
N GLN A 1110 -4.64 22.08 -45.00
CA GLN A 1110 -5.34 21.85 -46.25
C GLN A 1110 -6.84 22.11 -46.06
N VAL A 1111 -7.39 23.03 -46.85
CA VAL A 1111 -8.82 23.32 -46.88
C VAL A 1111 -9.38 22.89 -48.23
N ASN A 1112 -10.12 21.79 -48.23
CA ASN A 1112 -10.67 21.23 -49.47
C ASN A 1112 -11.97 21.91 -49.87
N LYS A 1113 -12.24 21.92 -51.17
CA LYS A 1113 -13.49 22.44 -51.75
C LYS A 1113 -14.71 21.79 -51.08
N GLY A 1114 -15.66 22.63 -50.68
CA GLY A 1114 -16.81 22.31 -49.84
C GLY A 1114 -16.66 22.85 -48.40
N ALA A 1115 -15.42 22.99 -47.88
CA ALA A 1115 -15.15 23.40 -46.51
C ALA A 1115 -15.20 24.94 -46.28
N HIS A 1116 -16.25 25.58 -46.77
CA HIS A 1116 -16.53 27.01 -46.56
C HIS A 1116 -16.74 27.35 -45.08
N GLY A 1117 -16.58 28.63 -44.70
CA GLY A 1117 -16.61 29.11 -43.31
C GLY A 1117 -15.44 28.65 -42.43
N SER A 1118 -14.51 27.86 -42.95
CA SER A 1118 -13.44 27.22 -42.16
C SER A 1118 -12.36 28.19 -41.71
N ARG A 1119 -11.75 27.90 -40.56
CA ARG A 1119 -10.76 28.77 -39.92
C ARG A 1119 -9.52 28.01 -39.46
N SER A 1120 -8.32 28.54 -39.72
CA SER A 1120 -7.08 27.95 -39.19
C SER A 1120 -6.11 29.01 -38.69
N SER A 1121 -5.55 28.77 -37.50
CA SER A 1121 -4.45 29.54 -36.92
C SER A 1121 -3.22 28.64 -36.78
N VAL A 1122 -2.06 29.11 -37.22
CA VAL A 1122 -0.78 28.37 -37.13
C VAL A 1122 0.32 29.27 -36.60
N LYS A 1123 0.70 29.09 -35.33
CA LYS A 1123 1.81 29.81 -34.70
C LYS A 1123 3.01 28.90 -34.49
N CYS A 1124 4.15 29.30 -35.04
CA CYS A 1124 5.41 28.57 -34.97
C CYS A 1124 6.49 29.45 -34.35
N ASP A 1125 6.69 29.32 -33.04
CA ASP A 1125 7.77 30.01 -32.36
C ASP A 1125 9.02 29.11 -32.32
N ALA A 1126 10.19 29.66 -32.61
CA ALA A 1126 11.47 28.98 -32.45
C ALA A 1126 12.44 29.83 -31.63
N LEU A 1127 13.17 29.19 -30.72
CA LEU A 1127 14.20 29.81 -29.89
C LEU A 1127 15.55 29.16 -30.15
N LEU A 1128 16.47 29.94 -30.72
CA LEU A 1128 17.87 29.56 -30.87
C LEU A 1128 18.63 29.99 -29.60
N VAL A 1129 19.22 29.01 -28.92
CA VAL A 1129 19.99 29.22 -27.68
C VAL A 1129 21.38 29.79 -27.99
N ASP A 1130 21.95 29.45 -29.14
CA ASP A 1130 23.32 29.81 -29.52
C ASP A 1130 23.46 30.33 -30.98
N THR A 1131 24.67 30.27 -31.52
CA THR A 1131 25.03 30.76 -32.87
C THR A 1131 25.25 29.67 -33.92
N ILE A 1132 25.32 28.40 -33.53
CA ILE A 1132 25.58 27.24 -34.40
C ILE A 1132 24.33 26.39 -34.67
N SER A 1133 23.35 26.45 -33.78
CA SER A 1133 22.10 25.69 -33.84
C SER A 1133 21.14 26.21 -34.88
N ARG A 1134 20.27 25.32 -35.38
CA ARG A 1134 19.38 25.59 -36.51
C ARG A 1134 17.92 25.30 -36.17
N SER A 1135 17.04 26.21 -36.58
CA SER A 1135 15.60 25.95 -36.67
C SER A 1135 15.14 26.23 -38.10
N ASP A 1136 14.43 25.28 -38.70
CA ASP A 1136 13.74 25.45 -39.99
C ASP A 1136 12.21 25.47 -39.78
N THR A 1137 11.49 26.24 -40.58
CA THR A 1137 10.02 26.27 -40.57
C THR A 1137 9.50 26.01 -41.98
N TYR A 1138 8.80 24.89 -42.16
CA TYR A 1138 8.26 24.42 -43.43
C TYR A 1138 6.71 24.37 -43.39
N PRO A 1139 6.03 25.52 -43.53
CA PRO A 1139 4.57 25.58 -43.61
C PRO A 1139 4.10 25.24 -45.03
N TYR A 1140 3.13 24.34 -45.13
CA TYR A 1140 2.38 24.07 -46.36
C TYR A 1140 0.93 24.47 -46.16
N VAL A 1141 0.41 25.29 -47.07
CA VAL A 1141 -0.97 25.81 -47.03
C VAL A 1141 -1.61 25.56 -48.39
N ASP A 1142 -2.66 24.75 -48.42
CA ASP A 1142 -3.36 24.31 -49.62
C ASP A 1142 -4.85 24.61 -49.46
N ILE A 1143 -5.25 25.82 -49.85
CA ILE A 1143 -6.62 26.33 -49.75
C ILE A 1143 -7.27 26.22 -51.13
N ARG A 1144 -8.40 25.50 -51.18
CA ARG A 1144 -9.14 25.16 -52.42
C ARG A 1144 -10.61 25.62 -52.35
N GLU A 1145 -10.87 26.61 -51.51
CA GLU A 1145 -12.20 27.17 -51.21
C GLU A 1145 -12.04 28.67 -50.92
N ASP A 1146 -13.00 29.49 -51.35
CA ASP A 1146 -12.85 30.95 -51.32
C ASP A 1146 -13.23 31.58 -49.96
N ASP A 1147 -14.17 30.97 -49.24
CA ASP A 1147 -14.65 31.42 -47.92
C ASP A 1147 -13.88 30.73 -46.77
N VAL A 1148 -12.66 31.23 -46.52
CA VAL A 1148 -11.72 30.65 -45.55
C VAL A 1148 -10.97 31.77 -44.81
N THR A 1149 -10.85 31.65 -43.49
CA THR A 1149 -9.94 32.52 -42.68
C THR A 1149 -8.70 31.75 -42.27
N MET A 1150 -7.52 32.11 -42.80
CA MET A 1150 -6.27 31.43 -42.47
C MET A 1150 -5.20 32.43 -42.03
N GLY A 1151 -4.57 32.15 -40.88
CA GLY A 1151 -3.42 32.90 -40.37
C GLY A 1151 -2.23 31.98 -40.10
N HIS A 1152 -1.05 32.40 -40.52
CA HIS A 1152 0.22 31.76 -40.16
C HIS A 1152 1.23 32.79 -39.66
N GLU A 1153 1.73 32.56 -38.45
CA GLU A 1153 2.82 33.30 -37.82
C GLU A 1153 4.02 32.37 -37.62
N ALA A 1154 5.21 32.84 -37.98
CA ALA A 1154 6.47 32.16 -37.69
C ALA A 1154 7.47 33.16 -37.09
N THR A 1155 7.92 32.90 -35.87
CA THR A 1155 8.84 33.78 -35.13
C THR A 1155 10.10 33.01 -34.80
N VAL A 1156 11.26 33.44 -35.28
CA VAL A 1156 12.56 32.90 -34.85
C VAL A 1156 13.24 33.93 -33.95
N SER A 1157 13.37 33.61 -32.67
CA SER A 1157 14.03 34.42 -31.66
C SER A 1157 15.41 33.85 -31.33
N LYS A 1158 16.32 34.73 -30.93
CA LYS A 1158 17.50 34.37 -30.15
C LYS A 1158 17.30 34.82 -28.71
N VAL A 1159 17.93 34.15 -27.76
CA VAL A 1159 17.96 34.64 -26.37
C VAL A 1159 18.70 35.98 -26.33
N SER A 1160 18.12 36.99 -25.66
CA SER A 1160 18.70 38.33 -25.63
C SER A 1160 19.81 38.46 -24.59
N ALA A 1161 20.96 38.99 -25.00
CA ALA A 1161 22.06 39.33 -24.09
C ALA A 1161 21.62 40.31 -22.98
N ASP A 1162 20.70 41.24 -23.28
CA ASP A 1162 20.15 42.15 -22.28
C ASP A 1162 19.24 41.43 -21.27
N GLN A 1163 18.54 40.37 -21.68
CA GLN A 1163 17.72 39.55 -20.78
C GLN A 1163 18.60 38.67 -19.89
N LEU A 1164 19.62 38.02 -20.45
CA LEU A 1164 20.61 37.26 -19.69
C LEU A 1164 21.33 38.18 -18.69
N PHE A 1165 21.90 39.30 -19.15
CA PHE A 1165 22.57 40.27 -18.28
C PHE A 1165 21.64 40.82 -17.18
N TYR A 1166 20.36 41.10 -17.50
CA TYR A 1166 19.38 41.51 -16.48
C TYR A 1166 19.18 40.42 -15.42
N LEU A 1167 18.94 39.17 -15.81
CA LEU A 1167 18.72 38.06 -14.88
C LEU A 1167 19.99 37.75 -14.06
N MET A 1168 21.16 37.76 -14.69
CA MET A 1168 22.46 37.61 -14.04
C MET A 1168 22.76 38.75 -13.07
N SER A 1169 22.35 40.00 -13.38
CA SER A 1169 22.43 41.13 -12.44
C SER A 1169 21.54 40.98 -11.20
N ARG A 1170 20.60 40.03 -11.20
CA ARG A 1170 19.79 39.63 -10.04
C ARG A 1170 20.35 38.43 -9.28
N GLY A 1171 21.53 37.93 -9.67
CA GLY A 1171 22.25 36.87 -8.97
C GLY A 1171 22.03 35.46 -9.53
N MET A 1172 21.43 35.33 -10.72
CA MET A 1172 21.37 34.07 -11.45
C MET A 1172 22.69 33.80 -12.20
N THR A 1173 23.03 32.52 -12.39
CA THR A 1173 24.03 32.11 -13.38
C THR A 1173 23.51 32.28 -14.81
N GLU A 1174 24.38 32.18 -15.80
CA GLU A 1174 24.00 32.26 -17.22
C GLU A 1174 23.10 31.07 -17.62
N ASP A 1175 23.42 29.85 -17.15
CA ASP A 1175 22.58 28.65 -17.37
C ASP A 1175 21.19 28.79 -16.71
N GLU A 1176 21.10 29.29 -15.46
CA GLU A 1176 19.81 29.54 -14.80
C GLU A 1176 18.99 30.62 -15.52
N ALA A 1177 19.64 31.70 -15.98
CA ALA A 1177 19.00 32.75 -16.76
C ALA A 1177 18.50 32.23 -18.12
N MET A 1178 19.31 31.40 -18.80
CA MET A 1178 18.98 30.73 -20.05
C MET A 1178 17.78 29.81 -19.88
N ALA A 1179 17.84 28.90 -18.90
CA ALA A 1179 16.75 27.99 -18.56
C ALA A 1179 15.48 28.75 -18.15
N MET A 1180 15.57 29.90 -17.46
CA MET A 1180 14.42 30.74 -17.15
C MET A 1180 13.77 31.35 -18.41
N VAL A 1181 14.57 31.81 -19.39
CA VAL A 1181 14.05 32.32 -20.67
C VAL A 1181 13.39 31.19 -21.48
N VAL A 1182 14.03 30.02 -21.59
CA VAL A 1182 13.45 28.86 -22.32
C VAL A 1182 12.19 28.35 -21.63
N ARG A 1183 12.14 28.30 -20.29
CA ARG A 1183 10.93 27.96 -19.52
C ARG A 1183 9.80 28.95 -19.78
N GLY A 1184 10.08 30.25 -19.73
CA GLY A 1184 9.09 31.30 -20.04
C GLY A 1184 8.60 31.24 -21.49
N PHE A 1185 9.44 30.77 -22.42
CA PHE A 1185 9.07 30.54 -23.82
C PHE A 1185 8.13 29.33 -23.99
N VAL A 1186 8.35 28.23 -23.25
CA VAL A 1186 7.53 27.00 -23.30
C VAL A 1186 6.32 27.03 -22.35
N GLU A 1187 6.25 27.96 -21.39
CA GLU A 1187 5.18 28.11 -20.39
C GLU A 1187 3.74 27.97 -20.93
N PRO A 1188 3.37 28.50 -22.13
CA PRO A 1188 2.02 28.30 -22.69
C PRO A 1188 1.65 26.83 -22.99
N ILE A 1189 2.64 25.95 -23.16
CA ILE A 1189 2.44 24.50 -23.37
C ILE A 1189 2.33 23.79 -22.02
N ALA A 1190 3.19 24.16 -21.05
CA ALA A 1190 3.15 23.60 -19.70
C ALA A 1190 1.81 23.87 -18.99
N LYS A 1191 1.12 24.98 -19.31
CA LYS A 1191 -0.19 25.33 -18.74
C LYS A 1191 -1.36 24.45 -19.19
N GLU A 1192 -1.24 23.72 -20.30
CA GLU A 1192 -2.28 22.81 -20.82
C GLU A 1192 -2.06 21.34 -20.39
N LEU A 1193 -0.96 21.06 -19.71
CA LEU A 1193 -0.67 19.76 -19.10
C LEU A 1193 -1.25 19.69 -17.68
N PRO A 1194 -1.62 18.49 -17.19
CA PRO A 1194 -1.79 18.25 -15.75
C PRO A 1194 -0.51 18.64 -14.98
N MET A 1195 -0.67 18.97 -13.70
CA MET A 1195 0.37 19.60 -12.89
C MET A 1195 1.67 18.78 -12.84
N GLU A 1196 1.57 17.46 -12.76
CA GLU A 1196 2.70 16.54 -12.75
C GLU A 1196 3.51 16.57 -14.06
N TYR A 1197 2.88 16.53 -15.23
CA TYR A 1197 3.58 16.59 -16.53
C TYR A 1197 4.03 18.00 -16.90
N ALA A 1198 3.35 19.03 -16.39
CA ALA A 1198 3.83 20.41 -16.46
C ALA A 1198 5.17 20.56 -15.71
N LEU A 1199 5.31 19.95 -14.53
CA LEU A 1199 6.57 19.91 -13.78
C LEU A 1199 7.63 19.06 -14.49
N GLU A 1200 7.26 17.87 -14.97
CA GLU A 1200 8.18 16.97 -15.68
C GLU A 1200 8.78 17.64 -16.93
N LEU A 1201 7.95 18.18 -17.82
CA LEU A 1201 8.39 18.86 -19.05
C LEU A 1201 9.33 20.03 -18.72
N ASN A 1202 9.00 20.86 -17.73
CA ASN A 1202 9.84 21.97 -17.33
C ASN A 1202 11.24 21.52 -16.88
N ARG A 1203 11.37 20.36 -16.21
CA ARG A 1203 12.68 19.87 -15.75
C ARG A 1203 13.40 18.96 -16.75
N LEU A 1204 12.70 18.36 -17.72
CA LEU A 1204 13.35 17.80 -18.90
C LEU A 1204 14.00 18.92 -19.73
N ILE A 1205 13.37 20.10 -19.82
CA ILE A 1205 13.97 21.29 -20.44
C ILE A 1205 15.20 21.77 -19.66
N GLU A 1206 15.18 21.79 -18.32
CA GLU A 1206 16.35 22.14 -17.52
C GLU A 1206 17.54 21.20 -17.75
N LEU A 1207 17.33 19.88 -17.74
CA LEU A 1207 18.38 18.90 -18.04
C LEU A 1207 18.95 19.08 -19.46
N GLN A 1208 18.11 19.48 -20.43
CA GLN A 1208 18.54 19.84 -21.79
C GLN A 1208 19.15 21.26 -21.89
N MET A 1209 19.20 22.03 -20.80
CA MET A 1209 19.89 23.33 -20.68
C MET A 1209 21.23 23.26 -19.94
N GLU A 1210 21.47 22.23 -19.14
CA GLU A 1210 22.73 22.14 -18.37
C GLU A 1210 23.96 22.01 -19.30
N GLY A 1211 25.02 22.75 -18.98
CA GLY A 1211 26.23 22.90 -19.78
C GLY A 1211 26.07 23.78 -21.04
N ALA A 1212 25.23 24.82 -21.03
CA ALA A 1212 24.96 25.62 -22.23
C ALA A 1212 26.10 26.58 -22.64
N VAL A 1213 27.18 26.62 -21.85
CA VAL A 1213 28.41 27.38 -22.13
C VAL A 1213 29.25 26.70 -23.21
N GLY A 1214 29.69 27.49 -24.20
CA GLY A 1214 30.75 27.15 -25.17
C GLY A 1214 32.00 27.99 -24.96
#